data_AF-M7TLD4-F1
#
_entry.id   AF-M7TLD4-F1
#
_cell.length_a   1.000
_cell.length_b   1.000
_cell.length_c   1.000
_cell.angle_alpha   90.00
_cell.angle_beta   90.00
_cell.angle_gamma   90.00
#
_symmetry.space_group_name_H-M   'P 1'
#
loop_
_entity.id
_entity.type
_entity.pdbx_description
1 polymer ?
#
loop_
_entity_poly.entity_id
_entity_poly.type
_entity_poly.pdbx_seq_one_letter_code
_entity_poly.pdbx_strand_id
1 'polypeptide(L)'
;MYENLQLSRNLSTGLYGDMIEAHYEDESMNISAGILDGTTLLEANGLHSQPDTPHIEGASEPSHAQGTNRAEPISIDKRLNESSRELSRHTRFDAEADYLSPSTDTDSDESMISNFSDTAHQLISCQCTVSFRQKIDTLYRMHRWRRMPQNILNDVMIMLNVTIRNLKQVCSRHQRKIAVLCGLKVKYCKQAELNDRMEALNMARLNGEDAVKTLKLGAASGWFSKLHRAQQECDALGHYKFAKQASWPPRTIQERLFDDGFLKRTFAFLLSSEVTREDSCNFDAVIRTWDEKGSVNIPIFKWWWMANDGEVARIVDEDLEMYKHHTRQNLHGNENKGWLPTAFHSIAQQLVSQDPVHYATYTALRPDHWTSLLSYPSYAKYSEFDKDYPTTGGFEHIDQNVNKLLEGEFNLNAQVQGSVSLDDEVPDNSTKIVPGFHKPGVLANWWAGLPDEHKKSGAVTRIPNKSVSRLNWETVPCLHGEARFTMPQTPHGAQPRYPDMPRRRTILPWMSRVAEDHTTLPNTDYGAGTVQDVTLARVACMPPKATQSGKPIFNSQIPYRFPGCVRLDSLGALSDALLGLRRWDAPEVVEEQEILFGEDRERAREFIGEWRENATRAVKKAFEIGKKTEIRVFGSDSYWNNK
;
A
#
# COMPACT_ATOMS: atom_id res chain seq x y z
N MET A 1 1.87 62.79 -28.07
CA MET A 1 2.87 63.49 -28.91
C MET A 1 3.85 62.41 -29.36
N TYR A 2 3.69 61.84 -30.57
CA TYR A 2 4.30 62.32 -31.83
C TYR A 2 5.85 62.25 -31.76
N GLU A 3 6.62 61.56 -32.63
CA GLU A 3 6.26 60.85 -33.89
C GLU A 3 7.44 59.99 -34.45
N ASN A 4 7.14 59.08 -35.41
CA ASN A 4 8.02 58.31 -36.34
C ASN A 4 8.93 57.18 -35.76
N LEU A 5 8.94 55.91 -36.18
CA LEU A 5 8.23 55.08 -37.20
C LEU A 5 8.81 54.94 -38.64
N GLN A 6 9.78 54.02 -38.84
CA GLN A 6 10.01 53.24 -40.10
C GLN A 6 10.53 51.83 -39.69
N LEU A 7 9.92 50.68 -40.01
CA LEU A 7 9.53 50.02 -41.28
C LEU A 7 10.68 49.46 -42.13
N SER A 8 10.87 48.15 -42.05
CA SER A 8 11.11 47.32 -43.25
C SER A 8 10.29 46.02 -43.15
N ARG A 9 9.61 45.69 -44.25
CA ARG A 9 8.98 44.38 -44.51
C ARG A 9 9.82 43.66 -45.55
N ASN A 10 9.85 42.34 -45.53
CA ASN A 10 9.83 41.56 -46.77
C ASN A 10 9.08 40.24 -46.58
N LEU A 11 8.47 39.78 -47.68
CA LEU A 11 7.52 38.67 -47.75
C LEU A 11 8.09 37.53 -48.61
N SER A 12 7.86 36.29 -48.17
CA SER A 12 7.64 35.12 -49.05
C SER A 12 7.01 34.00 -48.20
N THR A 13 5.70 33.73 -48.21
CA THR A 13 4.85 33.10 -49.26
C THR A 13 5.22 31.66 -49.63
N GLY A 14 4.29 30.72 -49.38
CA GLY A 14 4.36 29.31 -49.79
C GLY A 14 4.92 28.39 -48.70
N LEU A 15 4.30 27.26 -48.34
CA LEU A 15 3.17 26.54 -48.95
C LEU A 15 2.21 25.99 -47.88
N TYR A 16 0.93 25.90 -48.25
CA TYR A 16 -0.04 25.05 -47.56
C TYR A 16 0.35 23.57 -47.72
N GLY A 17 0.12 22.77 -46.69
CA GLY A 17 0.13 21.31 -46.76
C GLY A 17 -0.93 20.78 -45.80
N ASP A 18 -2.00 20.20 -46.35
CA ASP A 18 -3.13 19.71 -45.58
C ASP A 18 -2.70 18.55 -44.67
N MET A 19 -2.78 18.76 -43.35
CA MET A 19 -2.69 17.65 -42.40
C MET A 19 -4.07 17.00 -42.25
N ILE A 20 -4.19 15.82 -42.87
CA ILE A 20 -5.36 14.95 -42.80
C ILE A 20 -5.71 14.64 -41.33
N GLU A 21 -6.99 14.80 -40.98
CA GLU A 21 -7.55 14.33 -39.72
C GLU A 21 -7.51 12.79 -39.66
N ALA A 22 -6.53 12.25 -38.94
CA ALA A 22 -6.56 10.86 -38.51
C ALA A 22 -7.52 10.72 -37.31
N HIS A 23 -8.80 10.49 -37.60
CA HIS A 23 -9.75 10.00 -36.61
C HIS A 23 -9.30 8.62 -36.10
N TYR A 24 -8.71 8.60 -34.91
CA TYR A 24 -8.52 7.36 -34.14
C TYR A 24 -9.79 7.07 -33.35
N GLU A 25 -10.71 6.34 -33.97
CA GLU A 25 -11.68 5.53 -33.25
C GLU A 25 -10.96 4.31 -32.66
N ASP A 26 -10.81 4.29 -31.34
CA ASP A 26 -10.31 3.14 -30.60
C ASP A 26 -11.53 2.32 -30.15
N GLU A 27 -11.80 1.20 -30.84
CA GLU A 27 -12.98 0.37 -30.63
C GLU A 27 -12.98 -0.23 -29.22
N SER A 28 -13.77 0.36 -28.32
CA SER A 28 -14.04 -0.25 -27.02
C SER A 28 -14.88 -1.52 -27.21
N MET A 29 -14.22 -2.69 -27.22
CA MET A 29 -14.91 -3.98 -27.21
C MET A 29 -15.79 -4.12 -25.96
N ASN A 30 -17.09 -3.89 -26.13
CA ASN A 30 -18.11 -4.24 -25.16
C ASN A 30 -18.22 -5.78 -25.07
N ILE A 31 -17.58 -6.38 -24.06
CA ILE A 31 -17.96 -7.72 -23.61
C ILE A 31 -19.02 -7.55 -22.53
N SER A 32 -20.27 -7.87 -22.90
CA SER A 32 -21.43 -7.81 -22.01
C SER A 32 -21.29 -8.76 -20.83
N ALA A 33 -21.56 -8.26 -19.61
CA ALA A 33 -21.68 -9.09 -18.43
C ALA A 33 -22.91 -10.02 -18.54
N GLY A 34 -22.65 -11.31 -18.73
CA GLY A 34 -23.67 -12.36 -18.82
C GLY A 34 -23.55 -13.36 -17.68
N ILE A 35 -24.35 -13.15 -16.63
CA ILE A 35 -24.93 -14.15 -15.71
C ILE A 35 -23.99 -15.29 -15.27
N LEU A 36 -23.49 -15.20 -14.03
CA LEU A 36 -23.09 -16.35 -13.24
C LEU A 36 -24.04 -16.46 -12.03
N ASP A 37 -25.02 -17.36 -12.15
CA ASP A 37 -25.78 -17.90 -11.02
C ASP A 37 -25.54 -19.42 -10.97
N GLY A 38 -25.65 -20.02 -9.79
CA GLY A 38 -24.92 -21.24 -9.46
C GLY A 38 -25.63 -22.59 -9.65
N THR A 39 -24.84 -23.64 -9.39
CA THR A 39 -25.19 -25.04 -9.06
C THR A 39 -25.68 -26.01 -10.15
N THR A 40 -25.29 -27.29 -9.95
CA THR A 40 -25.60 -28.52 -10.74
C THR A 40 -24.97 -28.61 -12.14
N LEU A 41 -24.48 -29.75 -12.65
CA LEU A 41 -24.65 -31.16 -12.25
C LEU A 41 -23.35 -32.01 -12.27
N LEU A 42 -23.42 -33.11 -11.54
CA LEU A 42 -22.52 -34.28 -11.55
C LEU A 42 -22.73 -35.17 -12.79
N GLU A 43 -21.75 -36.06 -13.03
CA GLU A 43 -21.85 -37.34 -13.77
C GLU A 43 -22.14 -37.34 -15.29
N ALA A 44 -21.13 -37.77 -16.07
CA ALA A 44 -21.24 -38.95 -16.95
C ALA A 44 -19.86 -39.36 -17.55
N ASN A 45 -19.44 -40.60 -17.27
CA ASN A 45 -18.70 -41.56 -18.12
C ASN A 45 -17.49 -41.09 -18.98
N GLY A 46 -16.37 -41.82 -19.08
CA GLY A 46 -16.08 -43.18 -18.60
C GLY A 46 -14.97 -43.80 -19.45
N LEU A 47 -14.12 -44.63 -18.84
CA LEU A 47 -12.94 -45.28 -19.42
C LEU A 47 -13.21 -46.00 -20.77
N HIS A 48 -12.25 -45.97 -21.72
CA HIS A 48 -11.27 -47.06 -21.86
C HIS A 48 -10.20 -46.90 -22.98
N SER A 49 -8.97 -47.31 -22.60
CA SER A 49 -8.01 -48.17 -23.33
C SER A 49 -7.40 -47.76 -24.69
N GLN A 50 -6.08 -47.55 -24.64
CA GLN A 50 -5.09 -47.96 -25.67
C GLN A 50 -5.14 -49.50 -25.94
N PRO A 51 -4.58 -50.08 -27.04
CA PRO A 51 -3.22 -49.77 -27.50
C PRO A 51 -2.85 -49.98 -29.00
N ASP A 52 -1.54 -49.83 -29.23
CA ASP A 52 -0.66 -50.43 -30.26
C ASP A 52 -0.68 -49.97 -31.74
N THR A 53 0.46 -49.37 -32.12
CA THR A 53 1.03 -49.29 -33.48
C THR A 53 1.48 -50.64 -34.01
N PRO A 54 1.54 -50.78 -35.36
CA PRO A 54 2.78 -51.32 -35.95
C PRO A 54 3.25 -50.65 -37.26
N HIS A 55 4.58 -50.67 -37.45
CA HIS A 55 5.37 -50.85 -38.70
C HIS A 55 5.00 -50.06 -40.00
N ILE A 56 5.84 -49.17 -40.57
CA ILE A 56 7.20 -49.27 -41.18
C ILE A 56 7.15 -49.23 -42.73
N GLU A 57 8.13 -48.51 -43.32
CA GLU A 57 8.57 -48.47 -44.73
C GLU A 57 7.72 -47.79 -45.82
N GLY A 58 8.42 -47.10 -46.75
CA GLY A 58 7.85 -46.48 -47.96
C GLY A 58 8.56 -45.18 -48.37
N ALA A 59 9.73 -45.25 -49.02
CA ALA A 59 10.54 -44.07 -49.38
C ALA A 59 10.11 -43.41 -50.72
N SER A 60 10.20 -42.07 -50.81
CA SER A 60 10.58 -41.35 -52.05
C SER A 60 11.00 -39.88 -51.78
N GLU A 61 12.26 -39.57 -52.04
CA GLU A 61 12.73 -38.22 -52.43
C GLU A 61 12.55 -38.03 -53.97
N PRO A 62 12.84 -36.87 -54.61
CA PRO A 62 13.39 -35.59 -54.09
C PRO A 62 12.64 -34.30 -54.55
N SER A 63 12.90 -33.16 -53.90
CA SER A 63 13.57 -31.99 -54.56
C SER A 63 13.54 -30.67 -53.75
N HIS A 64 14.72 -30.03 -53.73
CA HIS A 64 15.04 -28.59 -53.65
C HIS A 64 14.54 -27.61 -52.55
N ALA A 65 15.55 -26.83 -52.11
CA ALA A 65 15.53 -25.40 -51.75
C ALA A 65 15.55 -24.99 -50.25
N GLN A 66 16.80 -24.87 -49.73
CA GLN A 66 17.37 -23.71 -49.02
C GLN A 66 16.49 -22.86 -48.07
N GLY A 67 16.93 -22.70 -46.81
CA GLY A 67 16.47 -21.58 -45.97
C GLY A 67 16.50 -21.79 -44.45
N THR A 68 17.52 -22.42 -43.87
CA THR A 68 17.56 -22.65 -42.41
C THR A 68 17.98 -21.41 -41.62
N ASN A 69 17.02 -20.72 -41.03
CA ASN A 69 17.21 -19.91 -39.82
C ASN A 69 16.35 -20.50 -38.70
N ARG A 70 16.94 -21.37 -37.88
CA ARG A 70 16.27 -21.99 -36.73
C ARG A 70 16.96 -21.50 -35.45
N ALA A 71 16.34 -20.53 -34.78
CA ALA A 71 16.72 -20.19 -33.42
C ALA A 71 16.32 -21.36 -32.51
N GLU A 72 17.28 -21.96 -31.80
CA GLU A 72 16.98 -22.96 -30.80
C GLU A 72 16.36 -22.29 -29.56
N PRO A 73 15.31 -22.86 -28.94
CA PRO A 73 14.77 -22.34 -27.71
C PRO A 73 15.76 -22.59 -26.57
N ILE A 74 16.18 -21.51 -25.89
CA ILE A 74 17.05 -21.58 -24.71
C ILE A 74 16.39 -22.46 -23.64
N SER A 75 16.99 -23.63 -23.39
CA SER A 75 16.55 -24.57 -22.35
C SER A 75 16.89 -24.03 -20.97
N ILE A 76 15.95 -23.35 -20.32
CA ILE A 76 16.07 -22.90 -18.93
C ILE A 76 16.22 -24.12 -18.00
N ASP A 77 17.27 -24.11 -17.17
CA ASP A 77 17.60 -25.20 -16.23
C ASP A 77 16.44 -25.46 -15.25
N LYS A 78 15.94 -26.71 -15.24
CA LYS A 78 14.84 -27.16 -14.38
C LYS A 78 15.15 -26.98 -12.88
N ARG A 79 16.42 -26.95 -12.49
CA ARG A 79 16.86 -26.76 -11.09
C ARG A 79 16.40 -25.43 -10.48
N LEU A 80 16.32 -24.35 -11.28
CA LEU A 80 15.81 -23.04 -10.82
C LEU A 80 14.33 -23.08 -10.41
N ASN A 81 13.55 -23.96 -11.05
CA ASN A 81 12.12 -24.13 -10.76
C ASN A 81 11.90 -24.99 -9.50
N GLU A 82 12.83 -25.89 -9.17
CA GLU A 82 12.81 -26.70 -7.95
C GLU A 82 13.18 -25.87 -6.71
N SER A 83 14.23 -25.03 -6.78
CA SER A 83 14.56 -24.10 -5.68
C SER A 83 13.41 -23.13 -5.36
N SER A 84 12.67 -22.69 -6.38
CA SER A 84 11.48 -21.84 -6.20
C SER A 84 10.31 -22.59 -5.53
N ARG A 85 10.20 -23.91 -5.74
CA ARG A 85 9.21 -24.76 -5.08
C ARG A 85 9.57 -25.11 -3.63
N GLU A 86 10.86 -25.18 -3.28
CA GLU A 86 11.29 -25.42 -1.89
C GLU A 86 11.09 -24.20 -0.98
N LEU A 87 11.34 -22.99 -1.49
CA LEU A 87 10.96 -21.74 -0.81
C LEU A 87 9.45 -21.68 -0.55
N SER A 88 8.61 -22.04 -1.54
CA SER A 88 7.15 -22.09 -1.40
C SER A 88 6.64 -23.18 -0.41
N ARG A 89 7.47 -24.18 -0.07
CA ARG A 89 7.15 -25.17 0.98
C ARG A 89 7.49 -24.68 2.38
N HIS A 90 8.55 -23.90 2.54
CA HIS A 90 8.89 -23.31 3.84
C HIS A 90 7.88 -22.25 4.27
N THR A 91 7.38 -21.42 3.34
CA THR A 91 6.32 -20.43 3.61
C THR A 91 4.93 -21.03 3.88
N ARG A 92 4.76 -22.36 3.85
CA ARG A 92 3.48 -23.01 4.17
C ARG A 92 3.33 -23.41 5.64
N PHE A 93 4.41 -23.41 6.42
CA PHE A 93 4.32 -23.72 7.86
C PHE A 93 3.89 -22.54 8.73
N ASP A 94 4.00 -21.30 8.23
CA ASP A 94 3.63 -20.09 8.97
C ASP A 94 2.21 -19.57 8.64
N ALA A 95 1.47 -20.24 7.75
CA ALA A 95 0.18 -19.79 7.22
C ALA A 95 -1.06 -20.43 7.88
N GLU A 96 -0.90 -21.28 8.89
CA GLU A 96 -2.02 -21.87 9.68
C GLU A 96 -2.14 -21.24 11.08
N ALA A 97 -1.86 -19.93 11.20
CA ALA A 97 -1.93 -19.18 12.46
C ALA A 97 -3.18 -18.28 12.61
N ASP A 98 -4.11 -18.26 11.64
CA ASP A 98 -5.32 -17.42 11.68
C ASP A 98 -6.59 -18.17 12.14
N TYR A 99 -6.51 -18.70 13.36
CA TYR A 99 -7.68 -18.88 14.23
C TYR A 99 -7.30 -18.50 15.67
N LEU A 100 -7.05 -17.21 15.90
CA LEU A 100 -6.89 -16.64 17.23
C LEU A 100 -8.19 -16.83 18.03
N SER A 101 -8.23 -17.96 18.74
CA SER A 101 -9.21 -18.19 19.80
C SER A 101 -9.08 -17.05 20.82
N PRO A 102 -10.18 -16.39 21.24
CA PRO A 102 -10.09 -15.34 22.22
C PRO A 102 -9.47 -15.90 23.49
N SER A 103 -8.39 -15.24 23.97
CA SER A 103 -7.64 -15.63 25.16
C SER A 103 -8.59 -16.01 26.29
N THR A 104 -8.63 -17.30 26.60
CA THR A 104 -9.34 -17.81 27.78
C THR A 104 -8.52 -17.41 28.99
N ASP A 105 -8.94 -16.37 29.69
CA ASP A 105 -8.56 -16.16 31.10
C ASP A 105 -8.89 -17.47 31.84
N THR A 106 -7.85 -18.24 32.17
CA THR A 106 -7.93 -19.57 32.78
C THR A 106 -8.27 -19.47 34.26
N ASP A 107 -9.47 -18.97 34.54
CA ASP A 107 -10.11 -19.07 35.85
C ASP A 107 -10.94 -20.39 35.93
N SER A 108 -10.51 -21.44 35.23
CA SER A 108 -11.13 -22.77 35.20
C SER A 108 -10.10 -23.90 35.37
N ASP A 109 -9.83 -24.22 36.63
CA ASP A 109 -9.47 -25.58 37.02
C ASP A 109 -10.62 -26.53 36.61
N GLU A 110 -10.43 -27.33 35.55
CA GLU A 110 -11.38 -28.40 35.18
C GLU A 110 -11.20 -29.67 36.04
N SER A 111 -10.25 -29.66 36.96
CA SER A 111 -9.82 -30.79 37.82
C SER A 111 -10.86 -31.31 38.83
N MET A 112 -12.07 -30.72 38.89
CA MET A 112 -13.16 -31.12 39.80
C MET A 112 -14.48 -31.50 39.08
N ILE A 113 -14.47 -31.70 37.75
CA ILE A 113 -15.63 -32.23 36.99
C ILE A 113 -15.27 -33.50 36.20
N SER A 114 -14.32 -34.29 36.70
CA SER A 114 -14.09 -35.66 36.24
C SER A 114 -15.07 -36.65 36.90
N ASN A 115 -16.34 -36.63 36.47
CA ASN A 115 -17.31 -37.72 36.67
C ASN A 115 -18.52 -37.56 35.71
N PHE A 116 -18.27 -37.74 34.41
CA PHE A 116 -19.30 -37.63 33.36
C PHE A 116 -20.20 -38.87 33.19
N SER A 117 -20.05 -39.90 34.03
CA SER A 117 -20.95 -41.06 34.10
C SER A 117 -22.30 -40.76 34.77
N ASP A 118 -22.38 -39.73 35.62
CA ASP A 118 -23.58 -39.39 36.40
C ASP A 118 -24.72 -38.73 35.58
N THR A 119 -24.49 -38.49 34.29
CA THR A 119 -25.39 -37.75 33.42
C THR A 119 -26.76 -38.40 33.27
N ALA A 120 -26.89 -39.72 33.49
CA ALA A 120 -28.17 -40.43 33.48
C ALA A 120 -28.94 -40.29 34.80
N HIS A 121 -28.28 -40.43 35.96
CA HIS A 121 -28.97 -40.44 37.26
C HIS A 121 -29.38 -39.04 37.76
N GLN A 122 -28.63 -37.99 37.43
CA GLN A 122 -28.99 -36.62 37.84
C GLN A 122 -30.09 -35.97 36.99
N LEU A 123 -30.58 -36.62 35.92
CA LEU A 123 -31.72 -36.14 35.14
C LEU A 123 -33.06 -36.25 35.90
N ILE A 124 -33.13 -37.16 36.87
CA ILE A 124 -34.37 -37.59 37.53
C ILE A 124 -34.83 -36.60 38.63
N SER A 125 -33.94 -35.74 39.14
CA SER A 125 -34.22 -34.81 40.26
C SER A 125 -34.40 -33.33 39.87
N CYS A 126 -34.41 -33.01 38.57
CA CYS A 126 -34.57 -31.62 38.10
C CYS A 126 -36.03 -31.15 38.18
N GLN A 127 -36.37 -30.35 39.20
CA GLN A 127 -37.71 -29.79 39.41
C GLN A 127 -38.13 -28.68 38.41
N CYS A 128 -37.22 -28.21 37.55
CA CYS A 128 -37.55 -27.24 36.49
C CYS A 128 -38.43 -27.86 35.40
N THR A 129 -39.35 -27.07 34.82
CA THR A 129 -40.11 -27.48 33.63
C THR A 129 -39.20 -27.73 32.43
N VAL A 130 -39.58 -28.70 31.58
CA VAL A 130 -38.75 -29.17 30.45
C VAL A 130 -38.42 -28.04 29.46
N SER A 131 -39.41 -27.22 29.10
CA SER A 131 -39.27 -26.10 28.16
C SER A 131 -38.33 -25.01 28.69
N PHE A 132 -38.47 -24.63 29.97
CA PHE A 132 -37.60 -23.65 30.62
C PHE A 132 -36.16 -24.15 30.68
N ARG A 133 -35.97 -25.41 31.09
CA ARG A 133 -34.65 -26.07 31.10
C ARG A 133 -33.99 -26.09 29.71
N GLN A 134 -34.70 -26.52 28.68
CA GLN A 134 -34.18 -26.58 27.31
C GLN A 134 -33.74 -25.18 26.82
N LYS A 135 -34.54 -24.14 27.08
CA LYS A 135 -34.19 -22.76 26.72
C LYS A 135 -32.90 -22.28 27.41
N ILE A 136 -32.75 -22.51 28.72
CA ILE A 136 -31.52 -22.18 29.45
C ILE A 136 -30.31 -22.96 28.91
N ASP A 137 -30.45 -24.27 28.70
CA ASP A 137 -29.35 -25.13 28.27
C ASP A 137 -28.85 -24.77 26.86
N THR A 138 -29.73 -24.29 25.98
CA THR A 138 -29.34 -23.75 24.67
C THR A 138 -28.68 -22.37 24.81
N LEU A 139 -29.31 -21.41 25.49
CA LEU A 139 -28.73 -20.06 25.67
C LEU A 139 -27.36 -20.11 26.35
N TYR A 140 -27.21 -20.92 27.40
CA TYR A 140 -25.95 -21.08 28.13
C TYR A 140 -24.84 -21.66 27.25
N ARG A 141 -25.13 -22.66 26.41
CA ARG A 141 -24.13 -23.23 25.48
C ARG A 141 -23.70 -22.21 24.42
N MET A 142 -24.63 -21.40 23.91
CA MET A 142 -24.34 -20.43 22.84
C MET A 142 -23.68 -19.14 23.33
N HIS A 143 -23.98 -18.68 24.56
CA HIS A 143 -23.68 -17.31 24.96
C HIS A 143 -22.89 -17.13 26.28
N ARG A 144 -22.58 -18.18 27.05
CA ARG A 144 -21.89 -18.06 28.35
C ARG A 144 -20.56 -17.25 28.35
N TRP A 145 -19.90 -17.15 27.20
CA TRP A 145 -18.63 -16.44 27.02
C TRP A 145 -18.68 -15.32 25.96
N ARG A 146 -19.87 -14.87 25.55
CA ARG A 146 -20.04 -13.92 24.43
C ARG A 146 -21.01 -12.80 24.81
N ARG A 147 -20.80 -11.59 24.26
CA ARG A 147 -21.76 -10.49 24.38
C ARG A 147 -23.04 -10.88 23.62
N MET A 148 -24.18 -10.83 24.30
CA MET A 148 -25.45 -11.25 23.69
C MET A 148 -26.09 -10.11 22.87
N PRO A 149 -26.74 -10.43 21.74
CA PRO A 149 -27.66 -9.51 21.07
C PRO A 149 -28.77 -9.02 22.02
N GLN A 150 -29.25 -7.79 21.86
CA GLN A 150 -30.14 -7.14 22.82
C GLN A 150 -31.47 -7.90 23.03
N ASN A 151 -32.02 -8.51 21.98
CA ASN A 151 -33.21 -9.36 22.07
C ASN A 151 -32.97 -10.61 22.94
N ILE A 152 -31.82 -11.27 22.80
CA ILE A 152 -31.42 -12.42 23.63
C ILE A 152 -31.16 -11.99 25.08
N LEU A 153 -30.55 -10.82 25.29
CA LEU A 153 -30.36 -10.25 26.63
C LEU A 153 -31.71 -9.96 27.31
N ASN A 154 -32.67 -9.38 26.60
CA ASN A 154 -34.02 -9.15 27.12
C ASN A 154 -34.70 -10.46 27.54
N ASP A 155 -34.59 -11.51 26.71
CA ASP A 155 -35.09 -12.86 27.01
C ASP A 155 -34.46 -13.44 28.29
N VAL A 156 -33.13 -13.33 28.44
CA VAL A 156 -32.40 -13.74 29.65
C VAL A 156 -32.90 -12.97 30.89
N MET A 157 -33.17 -11.67 30.76
CA MET A 157 -33.65 -10.84 31.86
C MET A 157 -35.11 -11.14 32.26
N ILE A 158 -35.95 -11.56 31.31
CA ILE A 158 -37.29 -12.11 31.61
C ILE A 158 -37.14 -13.42 32.40
N MET A 159 -36.23 -14.31 31.95
CA MET A 159 -35.96 -15.58 32.63
C MET A 159 -35.36 -15.39 34.03
N LEU A 160 -34.55 -14.35 34.26
CA LEU A 160 -34.07 -13.95 35.59
C LEU A 160 -35.23 -13.63 36.54
N ASN A 161 -36.17 -12.78 36.12
CA ASN A 161 -37.35 -12.40 36.92
C ASN A 161 -38.24 -13.63 37.23
N VAL A 162 -38.48 -14.49 36.23
CA VAL A 162 -39.21 -15.76 36.43
C VAL A 162 -38.50 -16.67 37.42
N THR A 163 -37.16 -16.73 37.39
CA THR A 163 -36.36 -17.55 38.31
C THR A 163 -36.45 -17.06 39.75
N ILE A 164 -36.34 -15.75 39.95
CA ILE A 164 -36.39 -15.13 41.28
C ILE A 164 -37.74 -15.35 41.96
N ARG A 165 -38.84 -15.22 41.20
CA ARG A 165 -40.19 -15.52 41.70
C ARG A 165 -40.38 -17.01 42.07
N ASN A 166 -39.50 -17.90 41.59
CA ASN A 166 -39.63 -19.35 41.71
C ASN A 166 -38.35 -20.03 42.23
N LEU A 167 -37.54 -19.37 43.06
CA LEU A 167 -36.24 -19.90 43.54
C LEU A 167 -36.34 -21.26 44.25
N LYS A 168 -37.50 -21.61 44.83
CA LYS A 168 -37.74 -22.92 45.45
C LYS A 168 -38.02 -24.05 44.44
N GLN A 169 -38.40 -23.71 43.20
CA GLN A 169 -38.79 -24.65 42.14
C GLN A 169 -37.73 -24.78 41.04
N VAL A 170 -36.96 -23.72 40.77
CA VAL A 170 -35.83 -23.77 39.85
C VAL A 170 -34.62 -24.37 40.56
N CYS A 171 -34.07 -25.49 40.07
CA CYS A 171 -32.91 -26.10 40.72
C CYS A 171 -31.63 -25.23 40.59
N SER A 172 -30.74 -25.33 41.59
CA SER A 172 -29.51 -24.52 41.71
C SER A 172 -28.64 -24.50 40.44
N ARG A 173 -28.58 -25.61 39.70
CA ARG A 173 -27.87 -25.72 38.41
C ARG A 173 -28.41 -24.74 37.35
N HIS A 174 -29.72 -24.54 37.28
CA HIS A 174 -30.34 -23.62 36.32
C HIS A 174 -30.30 -22.17 36.82
N GLN A 175 -30.42 -21.93 38.13
CA GLN A 175 -30.16 -20.61 38.73
C GLN A 175 -28.75 -20.11 38.39
N ARG A 176 -27.73 -20.96 38.55
CA ARG A 176 -26.33 -20.65 38.18
C ARG A 176 -26.15 -20.34 36.70
N LYS A 177 -26.78 -21.10 35.79
CA LYS A 177 -26.71 -20.82 34.34
C LYS A 177 -27.35 -19.47 33.99
N ILE A 178 -28.49 -19.14 34.58
CA ILE A 178 -29.14 -17.84 34.39
C ILE A 178 -28.28 -16.71 34.96
N ALA A 179 -27.69 -16.88 36.15
CA ALA A 179 -26.79 -15.90 36.73
C ALA A 179 -25.58 -15.61 35.83
N VAL A 180 -24.93 -16.64 35.27
CA VAL A 180 -23.83 -16.47 34.29
C VAL A 180 -24.30 -15.74 33.04
N LEU A 181 -25.48 -16.09 32.50
CA LEU A 181 -26.07 -15.36 31.36
C LEU A 181 -26.40 -13.90 31.69
N CYS A 182 -26.75 -13.60 32.93
CA CYS A 182 -26.92 -12.22 33.42
C CYS A 182 -25.59 -11.50 33.72
N GLY A 183 -24.46 -12.17 33.49
CA GLY A 183 -23.11 -11.64 33.68
C GLY A 183 -22.54 -11.81 35.09
N LEU A 184 -23.21 -12.51 35.99
CA LEU A 184 -22.76 -12.71 37.37
C LEU A 184 -21.69 -13.83 37.48
N LYS A 185 -20.66 -13.58 38.30
CA LYS A 185 -19.68 -14.58 38.74
C LYS A 185 -20.34 -15.56 39.70
N VAL A 186 -20.40 -16.82 39.30
CA VAL A 186 -20.91 -17.94 40.11
C VAL A 186 -19.82 -18.82 40.74
N LYS A 187 -18.56 -18.65 40.30
CA LYS A 187 -17.40 -19.35 40.85
C LYS A 187 -17.23 -18.98 42.33
N TYR A 188 -17.07 -19.99 43.19
CA TYR A 188 -17.01 -19.87 44.67
C TYR A 188 -18.20 -19.19 45.38
N CYS A 189 -19.23 -18.75 44.67
CA CYS A 189 -20.41 -18.12 45.26
C CYS A 189 -21.34 -19.16 45.90
N LYS A 190 -21.74 -18.94 47.16
CA LYS A 190 -22.69 -19.82 47.87
C LYS A 190 -24.10 -19.64 47.28
N GLN A 191 -24.99 -20.63 47.44
CA GLN A 191 -26.30 -20.56 46.78
C GLN A 191 -27.21 -19.45 47.32
N ALA A 192 -27.20 -19.19 48.63
CA ALA A 192 -27.93 -18.06 49.22
C ALA A 192 -27.42 -16.72 48.66
N GLU A 193 -26.10 -16.49 48.76
CA GLU A 193 -25.42 -15.32 48.21
C GLU A 193 -25.70 -15.12 46.70
N LEU A 194 -25.77 -16.21 45.92
CA LEU A 194 -26.11 -16.13 44.51
C LEU A 194 -27.54 -15.65 44.29
N ASN A 195 -28.49 -16.12 45.11
CA ASN A 195 -29.87 -15.66 45.06
C ASN A 195 -29.95 -14.17 45.41
N ASP A 196 -29.26 -13.72 46.47
CA ASP A 196 -29.19 -12.31 46.87
C ASP A 196 -28.66 -11.42 45.74
N ARG A 197 -27.60 -11.86 45.04
CA ARG A 197 -27.03 -11.17 43.86
C ARG A 197 -28.01 -11.13 42.68
N MET A 198 -28.74 -12.21 42.42
CA MET A 198 -29.76 -12.28 41.37
C MET A 198 -30.94 -11.34 41.68
N GLU A 199 -31.41 -11.33 42.93
CA GLU A 199 -32.46 -10.44 43.43
C GLU A 199 -32.04 -8.97 43.31
N ALA A 200 -30.84 -8.61 43.79
CA ALA A 200 -30.30 -7.26 43.68
C ALA A 200 -30.18 -6.78 42.22
N LEU A 201 -29.73 -7.65 41.30
CA LEU A 201 -29.66 -7.33 39.87
C LEU A 201 -31.06 -7.13 39.25
N ASN A 202 -32.03 -7.97 39.59
CA ASN A 202 -33.39 -7.82 39.09
C ASN A 202 -34.09 -6.58 39.66
N MET A 203 -33.87 -6.24 40.94
CA MET A 203 -34.36 -5.00 41.54
C MET A 203 -33.74 -3.77 40.89
N ALA A 204 -32.42 -3.77 40.66
CA ALA A 204 -31.75 -2.70 39.91
C ALA A 204 -32.35 -2.55 38.51
N ARG A 205 -32.60 -3.66 37.80
CA ARG A 205 -33.24 -3.65 36.47
C ARG A 205 -34.67 -3.11 36.49
N LEU A 206 -35.46 -3.43 37.52
CA LEU A 206 -36.81 -2.89 37.69
C LEU A 206 -36.81 -1.38 37.97
N ASN A 207 -35.72 -0.86 38.55
CA ASN A 207 -35.50 0.56 38.83
C ASN A 207 -34.82 1.32 37.66
N GLY A 208 -34.61 0.69 36.49
CA GLY A 208 -34.07 1.33 35.29
C GLY A 208 -32.56 1.17 35.08
N GLU A 209 -32.07 1.68 33.94
CA GLU A 209 -30.68 1.45 33.50
C GLU A 209 -29.64 2.09 34.42
N ASP A 210 -29.91 3.27 34.99
CA ASP A 210 -29.00 3.95 35.91
C ASP A 210 -28.78 3.17 37.20
N ALA A 211 -29.79 2.47 37.70
CA ALA A 211 -29.66 1.59 38.86
C ALA A 211 -28.79 0.35 38.53
N VAL A 212 -28.93 -0.21 37.32
CA VAL A 212 -28.05 -1.30 36.84
C VAL A 212 -26.61 -0.82 36.66
N LYS A 213 -26.42 0.38 36.09
CA LYS A 213 -25.11 1.02 35.92
C LYS A 213 -24.44 1.29 37.27
N THR A 214 -25.19 1.81 38.23
CA THR A 214 -24.74 2.04 39.62
C THR A 214 -24.31 0.73 40.29
N LEU A 215 -25.11 -0.34 40.15
CA LEU A 215 -24.78 -1.66 40.69
C LEU A 215 -23.48 -2.24 40.09
N LYS A 216 -23.23 -2.00 38.78
CA LYS A 216 -22.03 -2.46 38.07
C LYS A 216 -20.77 -1.62 38.31
N LEU A 217 -20.92 -0.38 38.77
CA LEU A 217 -19.81 0.54 39.09
C LEU A 217 -19.43 0.52 40.58
N GLY A 218 -20.40 0.31 41.48
CA GLY A 218 -20.19 0.37 42.93
C GLY A 218 -19.53 -0.87 43.53
N ALA A 219 -19.74 -1.07 44.84
CA ALA A 219 -19.18 -2.20 45.60
C ALA A 219 -19.57 -3.58 45.05
N ALA A 220 -20.69 -3.68 44.30
CA ALA A 220 -21.15 -4.88 43.63
C ALA A 220 -20.48 -5.15 42.26
N SER A 221 -19.58 -4.28 41.78
CA SER A 221 -18.84 -4.47 40.52
C SER A 221 -18.10 -5.81 40.44
N GLY A 222 -17.55 -6.27 41.58
CA GLY A 222 -16.89 -7.58 41.72
C GLY A 222 -17.80 -8.79 41.50
N TRP A 223 -19.13 -8.63 41.55
CA TRP A 223 -20.10 -9.69 41.28
C TRP A 223 -20.20 -10.04 39.79
N PHE A 224 -19.74 -9.19 38.88
CA PHE A 224 -19.91 -9.38 37.43
C PHE A 224 -18.60 -9.83 36.77
N SER A 225 -18.68 -10.63 35.70
CA SER A 225 -17.50 -10.99 34.90
C SER A 225 -16.96 -9.77 34.14
N LYS A 226 -15.68 -9.81 33.72
CA LYS A 226 -15.00 -8.68 33.03
C LYS A 226 -15.79 -8.18 31.81
N LEU A 227 -16.47 -9.07 31.10
CA LEU A 227 -17.35 -8.79 29.96
C LEU A 227 -18.65 -8.03 30.32
N HIS A 228 -19.08 -8.06 31.58
CA HIS A 228 -20.40 -7.56 32.02
C HIS A 228 -20.36 -6.46 33.09
N ARG A 229 -19.22 -6.22 33.75
CA ARG A 229 -19.00 -5.01 34.56
C ARG A 229 -18.61 -3.81 33.69
N ALA A 230 -18.57 -2.63 34.28
CA ALA A 230 -17.90 -1.50 33.66
C ALA A 230 -16.39 -1.77 33.53
N GLN A 231 -15.77 -1.22 32.48
CA GLN A 231 -14.32 -1.23 32.30
C GLN A 231 -13.67 -0.40 33.41
N GLN A 232 -12.65 -0.98 34.04
CA GLN A 232 -11.78 -0.33 35.03
C GLN A 232 -10.45 0.02 34.36
N GLU A 233 -9.72 0.99 34.90
CA GLU A 233 -8.39 1.38 34.39
C GLU A 233 -7.42 0.19 34.35
N CYS A 234 -7.47 -0.70 35.35
CA CYS A 234 -6.67 -1.92 35.38
C CYS A 234 -7.01 -2.93 34.26
N ASP A 235 -8.18 -2.87 33.63
CA ASP A 235 -8.51 -3.74 32.49
C ASP A 235 -7.73 -3.36 31.24
N ALA A 236 -7.37 -2.07 31.08
CA ALA A 236 -6.58 -1.58 29.96
C ALA A 236 -5.13 -2.12 29.98
N LEU A 237 -4.66 -2.61 31.13
CA LEU A 237 -3.37 -3.28 31.27
C LEU A 237 -3.37 -4.71 30.69
N GLY A 238 -4.55 -5.32 30.49
CA GLY A 238 -4.64 -6.71 30.02
C GLY A 238 -3.94 -7.69 30.98
N HIS A 239 -2.99 -8.46 30.45
CA HIS A 239 -2.11 -9.37 31.22
C HIS A 239 -0.87 -8.68 31.80
N TYR A 240 -0.60 -7.42 31.43
CA TYR A 240 0.63 -6.72 31.83
C TYR A 240 0.51 -6.19 33.26
N LYS A 241 1.39 -6.69 34.14
CA LYS A 241 1.43 -6.29 35.56
C LYS A 241 1.66 -4.78 35.75
N PHE A 242 2.44 -4.17 34.86
CA PHE A 242 2.78 -2.75 34.89
C PHE A 242 2.92 -2.21 33.46
N ALA A 243 1.83 -1.86 32.79
CA ALA A 243 1.95 -0.75 31.84
C ALA A 243 1.99 0.53 32.68
N LYS A 244 3.21 1.04 32.95
CA LYS A 244 3.32 2.50 32.96
C LYS A 244 2.76 2.95 31.62
N GLN A 245 1.82 3.90 31.62
CA GLN A 245 1.43 4.59 30.40
C GLN A 245 2.73 5.08 29.78
N ALA A 246 3.18 4.38 28.74
CA ALA A 246 4.59 4.39 28.41
C ALA A 246 4.95 5.81 27.98
N SER A 247 6.14 6.28 28.36
CA SER A 247 6.61 7.63 28.06
C SER A 247 7.09 7.72 26.60
N TRP A 248 6.24 7.24 25.69
CA TRP A 248 6.09 7.80 24.36
C TRP A 248 5.99 9.33 24.51
N PRO A 249 6.56 10.11 23.57
CA PRO A 249 6.39 11.55 23.62
C PRO A 249 4.89 11.87 23.69
N PRO A 250 4.47 12.81 24.57
CA PRO A 250 3.05 13.04 24.90
C PRO A 250 2.22 13.57 23.71
N ARG A 251 2.88 13.83 22.58
CA ARG A 251 2.31 14.04 21.26
C ARG A 251 3.06 13.15 20.27
N THR A 252 2.32 12.49 19.40
CA THR A 252 2.85 11.78 18.22
C THR A 252 3.66 12.72 17.34
N ILE A 253 4.46 12.16 16.43
CA ILE A 253 5.18 12.94 15.40
C ILE A 253 4.18 13.71 14.52
N GLN A 254 3.05 13.07 14.15
CA GLN A 254 1.99 13.71 13.37
C GLN A 254 1.42 14.95 14.09
N GLU A 255 1.07 14.85 15.38
CA GLU A 255 0.59 15.98 16.19
C GLU A 255 1.64 17.08 16.38
N ARG A 256 2.93 16.74 16.35
CA ARG A 256 4.02 17.73 16.34
C ARG A 256 4.15 18.41 14.98
N LEU A 257 3.98 17.70 13.87
CA LEU A 257 4.05 18.29 12.51
C LEU A 257 2.89 19.26 12.22
N PHE A 258 1.76 19.15 12.92
CA PHE A 258 0.70 20.19 12.91
C PHE A 258 1.06 21.47 13.68
N ASP A 259 2.18 21.53 14.41
CA ASP A 259 2.70 22.78 14.98
C ASP A 259 3.61 23.47 13.95
N ASP A 260 3.17 24.63 13.43
CA ASP A 260 3.91 25.44 12.45
C ASP A 260 5.38 25.66 12.83
N GLY A 261 5.67 25.83 14.12
CA GLY A 261 7.03 26.07 14.61
C GLY A 261 7.89 24.82 14.47
N PHE A 262 7.38 23.66 14.86
CA PHE A 262 8.05 22.37 14.73
C PHE A 262 8.19 21.94 13.26
N LEU A 263 7.16 22.16 12.44
CA LEU A 263 7.20 21.89 10.99
C LEU A 263 8.30 22.71 10.31
N LYS A 264 8.36 24.02 10.59
CA LYS A 264 9.41 24.92 10.08
C LYS A 264 10.81 24.50 10.52
N ARG A 265 11.01 24.16 11.80
CA ARG A 265 12.32 23.63 12.29
C ARG A 265 12.71 22.33 11.59
N THR A 266 11.75 21.42 11.40
CA THR A 266 11.97 20.12 10.79
C THR A 266 12.36 20.25 9.32
N PHE A 267 11.63 21.03 8.52
CA PHE A 267 12.02 21.29 7.14
C PHE A 267 13.33 22.08 7.03
N ALA A 268 13.55 23.11 7.85
CA ALA A 268 14.80 23.87 7.82
C ALA A 268 16.02 22.97 8.07
N PHE A 269 15.88 21.93 8.89
CA PHE A 269 16.86 20.87 9.05
C PHE A 269 16.95 19.94 7.82
N LEU A 270 15.83 19.38 7.33
CA LEU A 270 15.83 18.47 6.17
C LEU A 270 16.39 19.10 4.88
N LEU A 271 16.28 20.43 4.76
CA LEU A 271 16.76 21.21 3.63
C LEU A 271 18.14 21.84 3.84
N SER A 272 18.72 21.72 5.05
CA SER A 272 20.02 22.32 5.36
C SER A 272 21.13 21.71 4.51
N SER A 273 22.21 22.45 4.24
CA SER A 273 23.27 21.95 3.35
C SER A 273 24.10 20.83 3.96
N GLU A 274 24.04 20.61 5.28
CA GLU A 274 24.58 19.40 5.89
C GLU A 274 23.78 18.14 5.49
N VAL A 275 22.46 18.28 5.28
CA VAL A 275 21.55 17.19 4.89
C VAL A 275 21.43 17.05 3.38
N THR A 276 21.18 18.12 2.63
CA THR A 276 21.01 18.08 1.16
C THR A 276 22.33 18.04 0.42
N ARG A 277 23.41 18.58 1.00
CA ARG A 277 24.67 18.95 0.34
C ARG A 277 24.55 20.09 -0.68
N GLU A 278 23.50 20.91 -0.56
CA GLU A 278 23.21 22.02 -1.45
C GLU A 278 23.04 23.33 -0.64
N ASP A 279 23.98 24.27 -0.78
CA ASP A 279 23.97 25.55 -0.05
C ASP A 279 22.88 26.53 -0.53
N SER A 280 22.30 26.30 -1.70
CA SER A 280 21.28 27.20 -2.30
C SER A 280 19.84 26.90 -1.88
N CYS A 281 19.57 25.84 -1.12
CA CYS A 281 18.21 25.41 -0.79
C CYS A 281 17.54 26.31 0.26
N ASN A 282 16.71 27.27 -0.18
CA ASN A 282 15.95 28.16 0.71
C ASN A 282 14.60 27.55 1.10
N PHE A 283 14.44 27.20 2.38
CA PHE A 283 13.22 26.64 2.95
C PHE A 283 11.96 27.49 2.72
N ASP A 284 12.00 28.80 2.97
CA ASP A 284 10.84 29.69 2.79
C ASP A 284 10.42 29.77 1.32
N ALA A 285 11.37 29.62 0.38
CA ALA A 285 11.07 29.50 -1.04
C ALA A 285 10.44 28.15 -1.41
N VAL A 286 10.88 27.05 -0.80
CA VAL A 286 10.30 25.71 -0.98
C VAL A 286 8.84 25.67 -0.52
N ILE A 287 8.54 26.12 0.71
CA ILE A 287 7.16 26.14 1.23
C ILE A 287 6.27 27.09 0.42
N ARG A 288 6.73 28.31 0.14
CA ARG A 288 5.96 29.23 -0.72
C ARG A 288 5.63 28.61 -2.07
N THR A 289 6.59 27.93 -2.70
CA THR A 289 6.37 27.26 -4.00
C THR A 289 5.36 26.11 -3.88
N TRP A 290 5.44 25.31 -2.81
CA TRP A 290 4.47 24.26 -2.50
C TRP A 290 3.06 24.82 -2.30
N ASP A 291 2.89 25.83 -1.45
CA ASP A 291 1.60 26.46 -1.14
C ASP A 291 1.00 27.17 -2.36
N GLU A 292 1.82 27.86 -3.15
CA GLU A 292 1.38 28.61 -4.32
C GLU A 292 1.02 27.70 -5.49
N LYS A 293 1.87 26.70 -5.80
CA LYS A 293 1.78 25.90 -7.03
C LYS A 293 1.26 24.48 -6.84
N GLY A 294 1.40 23.89 -5.65
CA GLY A 294 1.07 22.49 -5.39
C GLY A 294 2.10 21.52 -5.94
N SER A 295 3.33 22.00 -6.22
CA SER A 295 4.47 21.21 -6.68
C SER A 295 5.78 21.93 -6.36
N VAL A 296 6.81 21.19 -5.95
CA VAL A 296 8.14 21.75 -5.62
C VAL A 296 9.25 20.72 -5.85
N ASN A 297 10.43 21.19 -6.26
CA ASN A 297 11.64 20.36 -6.38
C ASN A 297 12.56 20.58 -5.18
N ILE A 298 13.19 19.51 -4.68
CA ILE A 298 14.04 19.55 -3.48
C ILE A 298 15.31 18.68 -3.71
N PRO A 299 16.53 19.17 -3.44
CA PRO A 299 17.81 18.52 -3.74
C PRO A 299 18.18 17.36 -2.77
N ILE A 300 17.29 16.39 -2.57
CA ILE A 300 17.46 15.32 -1.56
C ILE A 300 18.60 14.36 -1.89
N PHE A 301 18.81 14.05 -3.18
CA PHE A 301 19.69 12.98 -3.65
C PHE A 301 21.00 13.49 -4.27
N LYS A 302 21.32 14.79 -4.15
CA LYS A 302 22.61 15.36 -4.59
C LYS A 302 23.82 14.63 -4.02
N TRP A 303 23.68 14.05 -2.83
CA TRP A 303 24.72 13.25 -2.18
C TRP A 303 25.24 12.06 -3.04
N TRP A 304 24.47 11.54 -4.00
CA TRP A 304 24.93 10.48 -4.92
C TRP A 304 26.07 10.92 -5.86
N TRP A 305 26.10 12.21 -6.22
CA TRP A 305 27.12 12.80 -7.10
C TRP A 305 28.32 13.34 -6.32
N MET A 306 28.14 13.64 -5.03
CA MET A 306 29.18 14.23 -4.18
C MET A 306 29.94 13.21 -3.31
N ALA A 307 29.30 12.12 -2.92
CA ALA A 307 29.96 11.07 -2.13
C ALA A 307 30.87 10.19 -3.00
N ASN A 308 32.09 9.92 -2.52
CA ASN A 308 33.08 9.03 -3.15
C ASN A 308 33.27 9.29 -4.66
N ASP A 309 33.50 10.56 -5.03
CA ASP A 309 33.70 11.00 -6.42
C ASP A 309 32.56 10.56 -7.38
N GLY A 310 31.32 10.64 -6.89
CA GLY A 310 30.10 10.32 -7.65
C GLY A 310 29.87 8.83 -7.89
N GLU A 311 30.46 7.95 -7.07
CA GLU A 311 30.39 6.49 -7.28
C GLU A 311 28.95 5.95 -7.30
N VAL A 312 28.06 6.46 -6.43
CA VAL A 312 26.65 6.04 -6.41
C VAL A 312 25.94 6.49 -7.68
N ALA A 313 26.16 7.73 -8.13
CA ALA A 313 25.60 8.23 -9.38
C ALA A 313 26.07 7.41 -10.60
N ARG A 314 27.35 7.03 -10.67
CA ARG A 314 27.85 6.13 -11.73
C ARG A 314 27.17 4.76 -11.72
N ILE A 315 27.00 4.16 -10.54
CA ILE A 315 26.31 2.86 -10.39
C ILE A 315 24.85 2.97 -10.86
N VAL A 316 24.15 4.04 -10.48
CA VAL A 316 22.77 4.31 -10.91
C VAL A 316 22.67 4.52 -12.43
N ASP A 317 23.64 5.21 -13.02
CA ASP A 317 23.72 5.42 -14.47
C ASP A 317 23.85 4.09 -15.22
N GLU A 318 24.85 3.27 -14.85
CA GLU A 318 25.10 1.99 -15.51
C GLU A 318 24.00 0.94 -15.24
N ASP A 319 23.38 0.93 -14.06
CA ASP A 319 22.24 0.04 -13.75
C ASP A 319 21.06 0.32 -14.69
N LEU A 320 20.71 1.59 -14.93
CA LEU A 320 19.61 1.93 -15.84
C LEU A 320 19.94 1.75 -17.31
N GLU A 321 21.19 1.95 -17.75
CA GLU A 321 21.59 1.57 -19.12
C GLU A 321 21.51 0.05 -19.34
N MET A 322 21.86 -0.76 -18.34
CA MET A 322 21.65 -2.21 -18.37
C MET A 322 20.15 -2.57 -18.49
N TYR A 323 19.26 -1.94 -17.72
CA TYR A 323 17.81 -2.16 -17.87
C TYR A 323 17.29 -1.72 -19.25
N LYS A 324 17.80 -0.62 -19.81
CA LYS A 324 17.46 -0.11 -21.14
C LYS A 324 17.88 -1.10 -22.23
N HIS A 325 19.11 -1.61 -22.19
CA HIS A 325 19.64 -2.62 -23.13
C HIS A 325 18.74 -3.86 -23.25
N HIS A 326 18.17 -4.33 -22.13
CA HIS A 326 17.24 -5.46 -22.10
C HIS A 326 15.77 -5.11 -22.35
N THR A 327 15.43 -3.84 -22.55
CA THR A 327 14.05 -3.40 -22.74
C THR A 327 13.68 -3.37 -24.24
N ARG A 328 12.59 -4.08 -24.59
CA ARG A 328 12.06 -4.09 -25.95
C ARG A 328 11.40 -2.75 -26.30
N GLN A 329 11.59 -2.29 -27.54
CA GLN A 329 10.93 -1.09 -28.06
C GLN A 329 9.48 -1.34 -28.51
N ASN A 330 9.15 -2.56 -28.92
CA ASN A 330 7.77 -2.99 -29.17
C ASN A 330 7.27 -3.83 -27.98
N LEU A 331 6.27 -3.31 -27.27
CA LEU A 331 5.62 -3.91 -26.12
C LEU A 331 4.22 -4.41 -26.53
N HIS A 332 4.17 -5.63 -27.09
CA HIS A 332 2.94 -6.32 -27.47
C HIS A 332 2.05 -5.51 -28.45
N GLY A 333 2.66 -4.90 -29.46
CA GLY A 333 1.97 -4.05 -30.45
C GLY A 333 1.92 -2.57 -30.07
N ASN A 334 2.31 -2.20 -28.85
CA ASN A 334 2.46 -0.80 -28.44
C ASN A 334 3.91 -0.34 -28.54
N GLU A 335 4.10 0.90 -29.00
CA GLU A 335 5.38 1.61 -28.96
C GLU A 335 5.86 1.87 -27.51
N ASN A 336 7.16 1.75 -27.25
CA ASN A 336 7.73 2.12 -25.96
C ASN A 336 7.87 3.65 -25.84
N LYS A 337 6.96 4.26 -25.09
CA LYS A 337 6.87 5.72 -24.85
C LYS A 337 7.93 6.27 -23.87
N GLY A 338 9.08 5.62 -23.77
CA GLY A 338 10.19 5.99 -22.88
C GLY A 338 10.04 5.42 -21.47
N TRP A 339 9.58 4.18 -21.35
CA TRP A 339 9.39 3.48 -20.09
C TRP A 339 10.32 2.27 -19.99
N LEU A 340 10.84 2.01 -18.80
CA LEU A 340 11.64 0.81 -18.49
C LEU A 340 10.79 -0.16 -17.65
N PRO A 341 9.84 -0.91 -18.25
CA PRO A 341 8.97 -1.79 -17.48
C PRO A 341 9.74 -2.86 -16.70
N THR A 342 10.93 -3.26 -17.14
CA THR A 342 11.81 -4.20 -16.42
C THR A 342 12.41 -3.60 -15.14
N ALA A 343 12.57 -2.28 -15.08
CA ALA A 343 13.11 -1.55 -13.93
C ALA A 343 11.97 -1.10 -13.01
N PHE A 344 11.43 -2.00 -12.18
CA PHE A 344 10.62 -1.64 -11.00
C PHE A 344 11.44 -1.55 -9.72
N HIS A 345 12.49 -2.37 -9.64
CA HIS A 345 13.35 -2.55 -8.47
C HIS A 345 14.82 -2.38 -8.85
N SER A 346 15.12 -1.43 -9.75
CA SER A 346 16.51 -0.98 -9.98
C SER A 346 17.17 -0.56 -8.66
N ILE A 347 18.50 -0.58 -8.62
CA ILE A 347 19.27 -0.16 -7.44
C ILE A 347 18.85 1.26 -7.03
N ALA A 348 18.67 2.14 -8.02
CA ALA A 348 18.23 3.51 -7.83
C ALA A 348 16.82 3.60 -7.20
N GLN A 349 15.85 2.83 -7.70
CA GLN A 349 14.49 2.78 -7.13
C GLN A 349 14.49 2.28 -5.69
N GLN A 350 15.25 1.22 -5.40
CA GLN A 350 15.31 0.63 -4.08
C GLN A 350 16.00 1.55 -3.06
N LEU A 351 16.99 2.33 -3.50
CA LEU A 351 17.68 3.33 -2.68
C LEU A 351 16.73 4.49 -2.33
N VAL A 352 16.06 5.07 -3.32
CA VAL A 352 15.07 6.17 -3.15
C VAL A 352 13.85 5.73 -2.32
N SER A 353 13.46 4.45 -2.41
CA SER A 353 12.36 3.86 -1.63
C SER A 353 12.63 3.83 -0.12
N GLN A 354 13.90 3.89 0.29
CA GLN A 354 14.35 3.64 1.66
C GLN A 354 14.95 4.87 2.35
N ASP A 355 15.20 5.96 1.62
CA ASP A 355 15.90 7.15 2.12
C ASP A 355 15.08 7.89 3.19
N PRO A 356 15.65 8.10 4.40
CA PRO A 356 14.93 8.71 5.51
C PRO A 356 14.62 10.20 5.28
N VAL A 357 15.48 10.94 4.57
CA VAL A 357 15.25 12.36 4.27
C VAL A 357 14.09 12.49 3.26
N HIS A 358 14.07 11.62 2.25
CA HIS A 358 12.98 11.55 1.29
C HIS A 358 11.64 11.23 1.97
N TYR A 359 11.63 10.26 2.89
CA TYR A 359 10.48 9.92 3.71
C TYR A 359 10.00 11.07 4.62
N ALA A 360 10.92 11.72 5.33
CA ALA A 360 10.57 12.81 6.23
C ALA A 360 10.03 14.02 5.47
N THR A 361 10.61 14.32 4.30
CA THR A 361 10.11 15.38 3.40
C THR A 361 8.71 15.05 2.88
N TYR A 362 8.46 13.79 2.49
CA TYR A 362 7.14 13.31 2.11
C TYR A 362 6.11 13.52 3.24
N THR A 363 6.46 13.08 4.45
CA THR A 363 5.62 13.21 5.65
C THR A 363 5.32 14.68 5.96
N ALA A 364 6.32 15.56 5.87
CA ALA A 364 6.16 16.98 6.18
C ALA A 364 5.39 17.78 5.10
N LEU A 365 5.47 17.40 3.82
CA LEU A 365 4.71 18.05 2.73
C LEU A 365 3.23 17.60 2.65
N ARG A 366 2.92 16.38 3.10
CA ARG A 366 1.56 15.82 3.04
C ARG A 366 0.59 16.58 3.97
N PRO A 367 -0.62 16.95 3.52
CA PRO A 367 -1.60 17.64 4.37
C PRO A 367 -2.08 16.85 5.59
N ASP A 368 -1.94 15.51 5.60
CA ASP A 368 -2.27 14.67 6.76
C ASP A 368 -1.10 14.42 7.72
N HIS A 369 0.12 14.85 7.38
CA HIS A 369 1.37 14.57 8.09
C HIS A 369 1.57 13.10 8.50
N TRP A 370 0.97 12.16 7.77
CA TRP A 370 0.90 10.77 8.19
C TRP A 370 2.25 10.09 8.07
N THR A 371 2.69 9.49 9.16
CA THR A 371 4.04 8.93 9.32
C THR A 371 4.17 7.49 8.86
N SER A 372 3.09 6.68 8.89
CA SER A 372 3.14 5.28 8.46
C SER A 372 2.93 5.19 6.95
N LEU A 373 4.04 5.10 6.20
CA LEU A 373 4.03 5.15 4.73
C LEU A 373 4.52 3.82 4.10
N LEU A 374 4.26 3.62 2.82
CA LEU A 374 4.79 2.52 2.02
C LEU A 374 5.27 3.04 0.67
N SER A 375 6.52 2.79 0.32
CA SER A 375 7.04 3.09 -1.01
C SER A 375 6.49 2.10 -2.03
N TYR A 376 5.51 2.57 -2.83
CA TYR A 376 4.90 1.79 -3.90
C TYR A 376 5.84 1.76 -5.11
N PRO A 377 6.25 0.57 -5.60
CA PRO A 377 7.17 0.46 -6.72
C PRO A 377 6.46 0.82 -8.03
N SER A 378 7.02 1.79 -8.74
CA SER A 378 6.63 2.17 -10.10
C SER A 378 7.85 2.12 -11.01
N TYR A 379 7.66 1.72 -12.26
CA TYR A 379 8.73 1.55 -13.23
C TYR A 379 9.37 2.88 -13.63
N ALA A 380 10.67 2.86 -13.94
CA ALA A 380 11.40 4.07 -14.28
C ALA A 380 10.99 4.61 -15.66
N LYS A 381 11.05 5.94 -15.82
CA LYS A 381 11.00 6.59 -17.13
C LYS A 381 12.43 6.75 -17.66
N TYR A 382 12.64 6.40 -18.92
CA TYR A 382 13.85 6.69 -19.69
C TYR A 382 13.40 7.30 -21.01
N SER A 383 13.48 8.63 -21.12
CA SER A 383 13.03 9.38 -22.28
C SER A 383 14.25 9.93 -23.04
N GLU A 384 14.34 9.62 -24.32
CA GLU A 384 15.30 10.17 -25.29
C GLU A 384 14.61 10.24 -26.66
N PHE A 385 15.24 10.87 -27.66
CA PHE A 385 14.72 10.86 -29.03
C PHE A 385 14.74 9.44 -29.62
N ASP A 386 13.64 9.10 -30.29
CA ASP A 386 13.47 7.84 -31.00
C ASP A 386 13.04 8.16 -32.44
N LYS A 387 13.92 7.87 -33.40
CA LYS A 387 13.71 8.17 -34.82
C LYS A 387 12.52 7.41 -35.43
N ASP A 388 12.19 6.24 -34.88
CA ASP A 388 11.14 5.36 -35.41
C ASP A 388 9.78 5.73 -34.77
N TYR A 389 9.81 6.42 -33.61
CA TYR A 389 8.65 6.89 -32.85
C TYR A 389 8.77 8.37 -32.40
N PRO A 390 9.01 9.33 -33.31
CA PRO A 390 9.52 10.66 -32.99
C PRO A 390 8.56 11.57 -32.23
N THR A 391 7.25 11.28 -32.22
CA THR A 391 6.20 12.09 -31.57
C THR A 391 5.61 11.44 -30.31
N THR A 392 6.22 10.34 -29.83
CA THR A 392 5.71 9.59 -28.66
C THR A 392 6.16 10.21 -27.33
N GLY A 393 5.71 9.65 -26.20
CA GLY A 393 6.14 10.07 -24.85
C GLY A 393 5.39 11.26 -24.23
N GLY A 394 4.70 12.07 -25.04
CA GLY A 394 3.88 13.19 -24.58
C GLY A 394 2.55 12.76 -23.96
N PHE A 395 2.12 13.45 -22.90
CA PHE A 395 0.83 13.21 -22.23
C PHE A 395 0.41 14.40 -21.36
N GLU A 396 -0.89 14.49 -21.06
CA GLU A 396 -1.48 15.43 -20.10
C GLU A 396 -2.61 14.71 -19.33
N HIS A 397 -2.52 14.59 -18.01
CA HIS A 397 -3.54 13.93 -17.18
C HIS A 397 -3.51 14.37 -15.70
N ILE A 398 -4.49 13.88 -14.94
CA ILE A 398 -4.50 13.75 -13.48
C ILE A 398 -4.49 12.25 -13.19
N ASP A 399 -3.63 11.78 -12.29
CA ASP A 399 -3.41 10.34 -11.99
C ASP A 399 -4.56 9.65 -11.25
N GLN A 400 -5.65 10.38 -11.03
CA GLN A 400 -6.86 9.92 -10.35
C GLN A 400 -8.09 10.18 -11.21
N ASN A 401 -9.17 9.45 -10.93
CA ASN A 401 -10.50 9.74 -11.47
C ASN A 401 -11.07 10.99 -10.76
N VAL A 402 -11.37 12.05 -11.51
CA VAL A 402 -11.83 13.32 -10.92
C VAL A 402 -13.23 13.22 -10.30
N ASN A 403 -14.15 12.40 -10.83
CA ASN A 403 -15.47 12.19 -10.19
C ASN A 403 -15.28 11.59 -8.78
N LYS A 404 -14.59 10.46 -8.69
CA LYS A 404 -14.30 9.77 -7.41
C LYS A 404 -13.58 10.66 -6.40
N LEU A 405 -12.65 11.48 -6.88
CA LEU A 405 -11.93 12.48 -6.10
C LEU A 405 -12.88 13.54 -5.52
N LEU A 406 -13.80 14.07 -6.33
CA LEU A 406 -14.80 15.06 -5.89
C LEU A 406 -15.92 14.46 -5.03
N GLU A 407 -16.24 13.19 -5.22
CA GLU A 407 -17.18 12.40 -4.40
C GLU A 407 -16.58 11.99 -3.03
N GLY A 408 -15.28 12.18 -2.84
CA GLY A 408 -14.58 11.87 -1.59
C GLY A 408 -14.13 10.41 -1.45
N GLU A 409 -14.25 9.59 -2.50
CA GLU A 409 -13.74 8.20 -2.50
C GLU A 409 -12.20 8.17 -2.36
N PHE A 410 -11.50 9.20 -2.84
CA PHE A 410 -10.05 9.33 -2.67
C PHE A 410 -9.69 10.35 -1.59
N ASN A 411 -9.00 9.88 -0.55
CA ASN A 411 -8.38 10.77 0.44
C ASN A 411 -7.17 11.49 -0.19
N LEU A 412 -7.40 12.70 -0.70
CA LEU A 412 -6.37 13.60 -1.26
C LEU A 412 -5.26 13.90 -0.26
N ASN A 413 -5.61 14.17 0.99
CA ASN A 413 -4.64 14.50 2.05
C ASN A 413 -3.71 13.31 2.35
N ALA A 414 -4.13 12.10 2.02
CA ALA A 414 -3.37 10.88 2.19
C ALA A 414 -2.37 10.56 1.05
N GLN A 415 -2.18 11.46 0.08
CA GLN A 415 -1.35 11.23 -1.10
C GLN A 415 -0.54 12.48 -1.51
N VAL A 416 0.73 12.25 -1.87
CA VAL A 416 1.58 13.19 -2.62
C VAL A 416 2.28 12.37 -3.71
N GLN A 417 2.42 12.93 -4.90
CA GLN A 417 3.16 12.31 -6.00
C GLN A 417 4.64 12.67 -5.90
N GLY A 418 5.50 11.73 -6.24
CA GLY A 418 6.96 11.89 -6.17
C GLY A 418 7.61 11.50 -7.48
N SER A 419 8.63 12.26 -7.90
CA SER A 419 9.51 11.90 -9.00
C SER A 419 10.94 12.39 -8.73
N VAL A 420 11.95 11.54 -8.86
CA VAL A 420 13.38 11.93 -8.74
C VAL A 420 14.02 11.97 -10.11
N SER A 421 14.64 13.09 -10.49
CA SER A 421 15.37 13.19 -11.75
C SER A 421 16.79 12.68 -11.62
N LEU A 422 17.29 12.02 -12.65
CA LEU A 422 18.66 11.48 -12.72
C LEU A 422 19.53 12.18 -13.75
N ASP A 423 18.93 13.02 -14.59
CA ASP A 423 19.58 13.91 -15.54
C ASP A 423 19.00 15.33 -15.31
N ASP A 424 19.68 16.36 -15.79
CA ASP A 424 19.17 17.74 -15.69
C ASP A 424 18.05 17.96 -16.71
N GLU A 425 16.81 18.12 -16.23
CA GLU A 425 15.68 18.48 -17.09
C GLU A 425 15.84 19.92 -17.61
N VAL A 426 15.31 20.18 -18.81
CA VAL A 426 15.23 21.50 -19.44
C VAL A 426 13.77 21.84 -19.76
N PRO A 427 13.35 23.11 -19.96
CA PRO A 427 11.94 23.47 -20.10
C PRO A 427 11.17 22.68 -21.16
N ASP A 428 11.79 22.46 -22.32
CA ASP A 428 11.31 21.63 -23.44
C ASP A 428 11.30 20.12 -23.13
N ASN A 429 12.18 19.63 -22.25
CA ASN A 429 12.26 18.25 -21.78
C ASN A 429 12.17 18.16 -20.25
N SER A 430 11.00 18.51 -19.70
CA SER A 430 10.68 18.47 -18.27
C SER A 430 9.26 17.97 -18.02
N THR A 431 8.85 17.89 -16.75
CA THR A 431 7.43 17.79 -16.41
C THR A 431 6.81 19.18 -16.48
N LYS A 432 5.62 19.28 -17.08
CA LYS A 432 4.76 20.46 -16.98
C LYS A 432 3.60 20.19 -16.01
N ILE A 433 3.15 21.22 -15.32
CA ILE A 433 2.01 21.19 -14.39
C ILE A 433 1.04 22.33 -14.70
N VAL A 434 -0.13 22.32 -14.07
CA VAL A 434 -1.03 23.48 -14.00
C VAL A 434 -1.11 23.95 -12.54
N PRO A 435 -0.36 25.00 -12.16
CA PRO A 435 -0.21 25.41 -10.77
C PRO A 435 -1.54 25.77 -10.10
N GLY A 436 -1.64 25.48 -8.79
CA GLY A 436 -2.75 25.93 -7.95
C GLY A 436 -4.01 25.07 -7.99
N PHE A 437 -4.03 23.96 -8.75
CA PHE A 437 -5.15 23.01 -8.78
C PHE A 437 -5.39 22.28 -7.44
N HIS A 438 -4.42 22.31 -6.53
CA HIS A 438 -4.57 21.83 -5.16
C HIS A 438 -5.42 22.74 -4.28
N LYS A 439 -5.66 24.00 -4.67
CA LYS A 439 -6.41 24.98 -3.87
C LYS A 439 -7.91 24.64 -3.85
N PRO A 440 -8.62 24.89 -2.73
CA PRO A 440 -10.03 24.56 -2.58
C PRO A 440 -10.91 25.05 -3.74
N GLY A 441 -11.74 24.16 -4.28
CA GLY A 441 -12.70 24.46 -5.34
C GLY A 441 -12.14 24.58 -6.77
N VAL A 442 -10.82 24.72 -6.97
CA VAL A 442 -10.24 24.94 -8.32
C VAL A 442 -10.52 23.76 -9.25
N LEU A 443 -10.20 22.53 -8.83
CA LEU A 443 -10.49 21.32 -9.60
C LEU A 443 -12.00 21.15 -9.87
N ALA A 444 -12.84 21.36 -8.86
CA ALA A 444 -14.29 21.19 -8.97
C ALA A 444 -14.89 22.15 -10.00
N ASN A 445 -14.50 23.43 -9.95
CA ASN A 445 -14.94 24.46 -10.89
C ASN A 445 -14.46 24.17 -12.32
N TRP A 446 -13.21 23.73 -12.49
CA TRP A 446 -12.70 23.33 -13.81
C TRP A 446 -13.46 22.12 -14.36
N TRP A 447 -13.66 21.08 -13.56
CA TRP A 447 -14.35 19.86 -13.97
C TRP A 447 -15.81 20.12 -14.34
N ALA A 448 -16.52 20.92 -13.54
CA ALA A 448 -17.90 21.32 -13.84
C ALA A 448 -18.00 22.11 -15.16
N GLY A 449 -16.97 22.88 -15.52
CA GLY A 449 -16.90 23.65 -16.77
C GLY A 449 -16.53 22.86 -18.03
N LEU A 450 -16.16 21.57 -17.92
CA LEU A 450 -15.91 20.73 -19.09
C LEU A 450 -17.22 20.19 -19.70
N PRO A 451 -17.30 20.05 -21.03
CA PRO A 451 -18.36 19.28 -21.68
C PRO A 451 -18.37 17.79 -21.25
N ASP A 452 -19.55 17.18 -21.18
CA ASP A 452 -19.71 15.84 -20.61
C ASP A 452 -19.05 14.72 -21.45
N GLU A 453 -18.94 14.90 -22.76
CA GLU A 453 -18.21 14.00 -23.66
C GLU A 453 -16.70 13.88 -23.34
N HIS A 454 -16.17 14.85 -22.61
CA HIS A 454 -14.79 14.85 -22.12
C HIS A 454 -14.64 14.28 -20.70
N LYS A 455 -15.74 14.11 -19.94
CA LYS A 455 -15.74 13.59 -18.56
C LYS A 455 -15.70 12.05 -18.51
N LYS A 456 -14.73 11.44 -19.22
CA LYS A 456 -14.64 9.98 -19.34
C LYS A 456 -14.26 9.30 -18.02
N SER A 457 -14.95 8.21 -17.69
CA SER A 457 -14.66 7.38 -16.52
C SER A 457 -13.47 6.43 -16.78
N GLY A 458 -12.33 6.69 -16.13
CA GLY A 458 -11.18 5.80 -16.08
C GLY A 458 -10.42 5.92 -14.77
N ALA A 459 -9.40 5.10 -14.53
CA ALA A 459 -8.56 5.19 -13.32
C ALA A 459 -7.74 6.50 -13.24
N VAL A 460 -7.44 7.09 -14.41
CA VAL A 460 -6.78 8.38 -14.57
C VAL A 460 -7.65 9.28 -15.45
N THR A 461 -7.59 10.60 -15.23
CA THR A 461 -8.37 11.59 -15.97
C THR A 461 -7.48 12.27 -17.01
N ARG A 462 -7.68 11.98 -18.30
CA ARG A 462 -6.92 12.65 -19.38
C ARG A 462 -7.39 14.11 -19.53
N ILE A 463 -6.46 15.03 -19.75
CA ILE A 463 -6.80 16.43 -20.04
C ILE A 463 -7.26 16.55 -21.52
N PRO A 464 -8.39 17.22 -21.81
CA PRO A 464 -8.79 17.55 -23.18
C PRO A 464 -7.82 18.50 -23.88
N ASN A 465 -7.89 18.58 -25.20
CA ASN A 465 -7.03 19.48 -25.98
C ASN A 465 -7.14 20.96 -25.51
N LYS A 466 -6.11 21.76 -25.83
CA LYS A 466 -5.93 23.11 -25.27
C LYS A 466 -7.10 24.07 -25.51
N SER A 467 -7.82 23.93 -26.63
CA SER A 467 -9.00 24.75 -26.96
C SER A 467 -10.18 24.49 -26.02
N VAL A 468 -10.35 23.24 -25.57
CA VAL A 468 -11.38 22.84 -24.60
C VAL A 468 -10.91 23.10 -23.17
N SER A 469 -9.71 22.65 -22.80
CA SER A 469 -9.27 22.62 -21.40
C SER A 469 -8.84 23.98 -20.83
N ARG A 470 -8.38 24.91 -21.70
CA ARG A 470 -7.96 26.29 -21.35
C ARG A 470 -6.97 26.41 -20.19
N LEU A 471 -6.13 25.38 -20.00
CA LEU A 471 -5.18 25.33 -18.89
C LEU A 471 -3.90 26.12 -19.15
N ASN A 472 -3.41 26.80 -18.10
CA ASN A 472 -2.14 27.53 -18.10
C ASN A 472 -1.02 26.59 -17.61
N TRP A 473 -0.39 25.90 -18.56
CA TRP A 473 0.72 24.99 -18.30
C TRP A 473 2.02 25.73 -17.97
N GLU A 474 2.70 25.31 -16.91
CA GLU A 474 4.05 25.75 -16.52
C GLU A 474 5.01 24.55 -16.59
N THR A 475 6.17 24.71 -17.23
CA THR A 475 7.26 23.72 -17.22
C THR A 475 8.06 23.85 -15.93
N VAL A 476 8.35 22.75 -15.25
CA VAL A 476 9.02 22.73 -13.94
C VAL A 476 10.27 21.85 -14.00
N PRO A 477 11.38 22.29 -14.64
CA PRO A 477 12.59 21.48 -14.77
C PRO A 477 13.13 21.02 -13.40
N CYS A 478 13.40 19.73 -13.27
CA CYS A 478 14.00 19.09 -12.08
C CYS A 478 15.44 18.69 -12.41
N LEU A 479 16.40 19.15 -11.61
CA LEU A 479 17.82 18.84 -11.81
C LEU A 479 18.15 17.43 -11.33
N HIS A 480 19.28 16.88 -11.76
CA HIS A 480 19.75 15.56 -11.30
C HIS A 480 19.82 15.53 -9.76
N GLY A 481 19.32 14.46 -9.14
CA GLY A 481 19.30 14.31 -7.68
C GLY A 481 18.26 15.19 -6.96
N GLU A 482 17.46 15.99 -7.66
CA GLU A 482 16.27 16.60 -7.08
C GLU A 482 15.08 15.62 -7.09
N ALA A 483 14.30 15.69 -6.02
CA ALA A 483 12.98 15.08 -5.89
C ALA A 483 11.90 16.15 -6.09
N ARG A 484 11.07 16.00 -7.13
CA ARG A 484 9.83 16.76 -7.29
C ARG A 484 8.72 16.08 -6.50
N PHE A 485 8.03 16.87 -5.70
CA PHE A 485 6.78 16.52 -5.03
C PHE A 485 5.64 17.27 -5.71
N THR A 486 4.49 16.63 -5.88
CA THR A 486 3.30 17.25 -6.50
C THR A 486 2.01 16.76 -5.82
N MET A 487 1.05 17.66 -5.59
CA MET A 487 -0.29 17.29 -5.10
C MET A 487 -1.05 16.47 -6.16
N PRO A 488 -1.69 15.34 -5.81
CA PRO A 488 -2.25 14.38 -6.79
C PRO A 488 -3.38 14.91 -7.66
N GLN A 489 -4.07 15.96 -7.23
CA GLN A 489 -5.11 16.66 -8.00
C GLN A 489 -4.55 17.64 -9.05
N THR A 490 -3.24 17.90 -9.06
CA THR A 490 -2.61 18.85 -9.99
C THR A 490 -2.46 18.21 -11.38
N PRO A 491 -3.08 18.78 -12.45
CA PRO A 491 -2.85 18.34 -13.82
C PRO A 491 -1.37 18.44 -14.15
N HIS A 492 -0.81 17.36 -14.69
CA HIS A 492 0.59 17.29 -15.06
C HIS A 492 0.78 16.56 -16.40
N GLY A 493 1.98 16.67 -16.96
CA GLY A 493 2.26 16.14 -18.28
C GLY A 493 3.72 16.21 -18.67
N ALA A 494 4.00 15.71 -19.88
CA ALA A 494 5.31 15.82 -20.54
C ALA A 494 5.10 16.26 -22.00
N GLN A 495 6.11 16.90 -22.57
CA GLN A 495 6.13 17.16 -24.02
C GLN A 495 6.37 15.84 -24.78
N PRO A 496 5.94 15.74 -26.05
CA PRO A 496 6.42 14.70 -26.95
C PRO A 496 7.95 14.68 -27.06
N ARG A 497 8.51 13.55 -27.49
CA ARG A 497 9.89 13.47 -27.97
C ARG A 497 10.09 14.44 -29.15
N TYR A 498 11.34 14.85 -29.37
CA TYR A 498 11.75 15.72 -30.46
C TYR A 498 13.20 15.42 -30.87
N PRO A 499 13.63 15.72 -32.11
CA PRO A 499 15.02 15.53 -32.53
C PRO A 499 16.00 16.25 -31.60
N ASP A 500 17.15 15.62 -31.35
CA ASP A 500 18.22 16.14 -30.48
C ASP A 500 17.82 16.36 -29.00
N MET A 501 16.64 15.86 -28.58
CA MET A 501 16.21 15.82 -27.19
C MET A 501 17.26 15.13 -26.29
N PRO A 502 17.74 15.78 -25.20
CA PRO A 502 18.68 15.15 -24.28
C PRO A 502 18.04 13.99 -23.51
N ARG A 503 18.87 13.03 -23.07
CA ARG A 503 18.42 11.93 -22.20
C ARG A 503 17.81 12.51 -20.92
N ARG A 504 16.61 12.03 -20.58
CA ARG A 504 15.92 12.34 -19.33
C ARG A 504 15.39 11.07 -18.69
N ARG A 505 15.95 10.70 -17.54
CA ARG A 505 15.49 9.57 -16.72
C ARG A 505 14.87 10.05 -15.42
N THR A 506 13.82 9.36 -15.00
CA THR A 506 13.04 9.72 -13.83
C THR A 506 12.59 8.48 -13.08
N ILE A 507 12.84 8.45 -11.76
CA ILE A 507 12.31 7.46 -10.83
C ILE A 507 11.00 7.98 -10.27
N LEU A 508 10.01 7.11 -10.04
CA LEU A 508 8.67 7.49 -9.55
C LEU A 508 8.38 6.84 -8.18
N PRO A 509 8.96 7.35 -7.08
CA PRO A 509 8.87 6.74 -5.77
C PRO A 509 7.62 7.23 -5.01
N TRP A 510 6.48 6.55 -5.17
CA TRP A 510 5.22 7.01 -4.60
C TRP A 510 5.00 6.50 -3.18
N MET A 511 5.03 7.39 -2.18
CA MET A 511 4.77 7.02 -0.79
C MET A 511 3.26 7.03 -0.46
N SER A 512 2.71 5.83 -0.38
CA SER A 512 1.31 5.56 0.01
C SER A 512 1.15 5.67 1.51
N ARG A 513 -0.01 6.14 1.98
CA ARG A 513 -0.42 5.95 3.37
C ARG A 513 -0.58 4.45 3.67
N VAL A 514 -0.21 4.03 4.87
CA VAL A 514 -0.62 2.74 5.47
C VAL A 514 -1.65 3.05 6.55
N ALA A 515 -2.76 2.31 6.59
CA ALA A 515 -3.79 2.50 7.61
C ALA A 515 -3.34 2.00 9.01
N GLU A 516 -4.14 2.28 10.04
CA GLU A 516 -3.88 1.89 11.44
C GLU A 516 -3.89 0.37 11.68
N ASP A 517 -4.42 -0.42 10.75
CA ASP A 517 -4.30 -1.88 10.75
C ASP A 517 -2.91 -2.39 10.31
N HIS A 518 -2.06 -1.49 9.79
CA HIS A 518 -0.76 -1.76 9.18
C HIS A 518 -0.79 -2.63 7.91
N THR A 519 -1.96 -2.84 7.29
CA THR A 519 -2.13 -3.75 6.14
C THR A 519 -2.85 -3.09 4.95
N THR A 520 -3.75 -2.14 5.19
CA THR A 520 -4.56 -1.48 4.16
C THR A 520 -3.84 -0.26 3.55
N LEU A 521 -3.96 -0.10 2.23
CA LEU A 521 -3.46 1.03 1.45
C LEU A 521 -4.64 1.85 0.88
N PRO A 522 -4.41 3.12 0.51
CA PRO A 522 -5.29 3.82 -0.42
C PRO A 522 -5.54 2.95 -1.66
N ASN A 523 -6.81 2.85 -2.07
CA ASN A 523 -7.23 2.15 -3.28
C ASN A 523 -7.04 0.62 -3.26
N THR A 524 -6.86 -0.02 -2.10
CA THR A 524 -6.89 -1.50 -1.99
C THR A 524 -8.15 -2.07 -2.65
N ASP A 525 -9.32 -1.49 -2.38
CA ASP A 525 -10.62 -1.88 -2.97
C ASP A 525 -10.73 -1.67 -4.49
N TYR A 526 -9.88 -0.80 -5.06
CA TYR A 526 -9.79 -0.59 -6.52
C TYR A 526 -8.65 -1.40 -7.17
N GLY A 527 -8.02 -2.31 -6.43
CA GLY A 527 -7.02 -3.25 -6.95
C GLY A 527 -5.56 -2.87 -6.74
N ALA A 528 -5.25 -1.78 -6.01
CA ALA A 528 -3.87 -1.41 -5.70
C ALA A 528 -3.15 -2.43 -4.78
N GLY A 529 -3.91 -3.34 -4.15
CA GLY A 529 -3.41 -4.38 -3.26
C GLY A 529 -3.25 -3.92 -1.80
N THR A 530 -2.84 -4.84 -0.96
CA THR A 530 -2.47 -4.62 0.44
C THR A 530 -0.98 -4.26 0.57
N VAL A 531 -0.54 -3.86 1.77
CA VAL A 531 0.90 -3.77 2.10
C VAL A 531 1.61 -5.08 1.77
N GLN A 532 1.01 -6.22 2.12
CA GLN A 532 1.58 -7.55 1.88
C GLN A 532 1.75 -7.86 0.38
N ASP A 533 0.79 -7.49 -0.47
CA ASP A 533 0.91 -7.67 -1.93
C ASP A 533 2.12 -6.92 -2.50
N VAL A 534 2.30 -5.67 -2.07
CA VAL A 534 3.39 -4.80 -2.54
C VAL A 534 4.74 -5.29 -2.02
N THR A 535 4.81 -5.70 -0.75
CA THR A 535 6.02 -6.28 -0.15
C THR A 535 6.39 -7.60 -0.82
N LEU A 536 5.44 -8.49 -1.12
CA LEU A 536 5.71 -9.73 -1.84
C LEU A 536 6.23 -9.47 -3.26
N ALA A 537 5.66 -8.51 -3.99
CA ALA A 537 6.17 -8.10 -5.29
C ALA A 537 7.62 -7.59 -5.21
N ARG A 538 7.96 -6.81 -4.17
CA ARG A 538 9.32 -6.32 -3.90
C ARG A 538 10.30 -7.43 -3.51
N VAL A 539 9.91 -8.36 -2.65
CA VAL A 539 10.73 -9.54 -2.27
C VAL A 539 11.01 -10.43 -3.49
N ALA A 540 10.04 -10.57 -4.40
CA ALA A 540 10.21 -11.32 -5.64
C ALA A 540 10.99 -10.59 -6.74
N CYS A 541 11.27 -9.28 -6.58
CA CYS A 541 11.73 -8.37 -7.63
C CYS A 541 10.82 -8.38 -8.89
N MET A 542 9.50 -8.45 -8.67
CA MET A 542 8.46 -8.49 -9.70
C MET A 542 7.63 -7.20 -9.71
N PRO A 543 6.97 -6.84 -10.84
CA PRO A 543 5.96 -5.78 -10.84
C PRO A 543 4.84 -6.08 -9.82
N PRO A 544 4.26 -5.06 -9.16
CA PRO A 544 3.02 -5.21 -8.41
C PRO A 544 1.86 -5.53 -9.36
N LYS A 545 0.75 -6.05 -8.82
CA LYS A 545 -0.44 -6.46 -9.60
C LYS A 545 -1.08 -5.30 -10.37
N ALA A 546 -0.98 -4.08 -9.83
CA ALA A 546 -1.54 -2.85 -10.37
C ALA A 546 -0.63 -1.66 -10.01
N THR A 547 -0.98 -0.46 -10.49
CA THR A 547 -0.45 0.81 -9.95
C THR A 547 -1.08 1.14 -8.59
N GLN A 548 -0.53 2.14 -7.89
CA GLN A 548 -1.12 2.74 -6.69
C GLN A 548 -2.58 3.22 -6.89
N SER A 549 -2.95 3.57 -8.12
CA SER A 549 -4.33 3.96 -8.51
C SER A 549 -5.24 2.78 -8.88
N GLY A 550 -4.79 1.52 -8.68
CA GLY A 550 -5.54 0.31 -9.00
C GLY A 550 -5.56 -0.05 -10.50
N LYS A 551 -4.85 0.69 -11.35
CA LYS A 551 -4.80 0.45 -12.80
C LYS A 551 -3.92 -0.78 -13.10
N PRO A 552 -4.38 -1.76 -13.90
CA PRO A 552 -3.52 -2.86 -14.34
C PRO A 552 -2.31 -2.37 -15.13
N ILE A 553 -1.16 -3.02 -14.99
CA ILE A 553 0.08 -2.61 -15.64
C ILE A 553 0.25 -3.30 -17.00
N PHE A 554 -0.52 -2.82 -17.98
CA PHE A 554 -0.58 -3.38 -19.33
C PHE A 554 0.79 -3.44 -20.05
N ASN A 555 1.69 -2.49 -19.76
CA ASN A 555 3.00 -2.40 -20.39
C ASN A 555 4.06 -3.33 -19.77
N SER A 556 3.72 -4.11 -18.74
CA SER A 556 4.67 -4.96 -18.00
C SER A 556 4.19 -6.39 -17.84
N GLN A 557 3.79 -7.05 -18.94
CA GLN A 557 3.66 -8.52 -18.99
C GLN A 557 5.04 -9.17 -18.90
N ILE A 558 5.65 -9.10 -17.72
CA ILE A 558 7.01 -9.56 -17.42
C ILE A 558 6.90 -10.99 -16.87
N PRO A 559 7.30 -12.01 -17.64
CA PRO A 559 7.07 -13.41 -17.25
C PRO A 559 7.98 -13.89 -16.12
N TYR A 560 9.08 -13.19 -15.84
CA TYR A 560 10.04 -13.52 -14.77
C TYR A 560 10.82 -12.27 -14.34
N ARG A 561 11.33 -12.25 -13.10
CA ARG A 561 12.11 -11.13 -12.55
C ARG A 561 13.34 -10.84 -13.39
N PHE A 562 13.74 -9.58 -13.53
CA PHE A 562 14.98 -9.27 -14.27
C PHE A 562 16.19 -9.96 -13.61
N PRO A 563 17.00 -10.77 -14.32
CA PRO A 563 18.01 -11.62 -13.70
C PRO A 563 19.10 -10.86 -12.93
N GLY A 564 19.48 -9.66 -13.38
CA GLY A 564 20.45 -8.81 -12.69
C GLY A 564 19.89 -8.04 -11.49
N CYS A 565 18.59 -8.14 -11.18
CA CYS A 565 17.96 -7.40 -10.10
C CYS A 565 18.35 -7.97 -8.73
N VAL A 566 19.13 -7.22 -7.96
CA VAL A 566 19.56 -7.57 -6.59
C VAL A 566 18.83 -6.70 -5.58
N ARG A 567 18.30 -7.31 -4.51
CA ARG A 567 17.53 -6.61 -3.48
C ARG A 567 18.46 -5.85 -2.51
N LEU A 568 18.15 -4.58 -2.25
CA LEU A 568 18.82 -3.75 -1.23
C LEU A 568 18.06 -3.89 0.09
N ASP A 569 18.44 -4.87 0.89
CA ASP A 569 17.75 -5.23 2.13
C ASP A 569 18.27 -4.48 3.36
N SER A 570 17.34 -4.08 4.24
CA SER A 570 17.58 -3.62 5.61
C SER A 570 18.67 -2.55 5.74
N LEU A 571 18.39 -1.39 5.14
CA LEU A 571 19.22 -0.18 5.34
C LEU A 571 18.99 0.50 6.70
N GLY A 572 17.88 0.18 7.37
CA GLY A 572 17.44 0.65 8.69
C GLY A 572 16.05 0.08 9.01
N ALA A 573 15.59 0.17 10.26
CA ALA A 573 14.24 -0.28 10.64
C ALA A 573 13.15 0.52 9.93
N LEU A 574 13.31 1.85 9.84
CA LEU A 574 12.45 2.76 9.10
C LEU A 574 12.45 2.43 7.61
N SER A 575 13.61 2.12 7.03
CA SER A 575 13.72 1.64 5.65
C SER A 575 12.94 0.34 5.44
N ASP A 576 13.05 -0.64 6.35
CA ASP A 576 12.27 -1.88 6.27
C ASP A 576 10.75 -1.62 6.38
N ALA A 577 10.31 -0.67 7.21
CA ALA A 577 8.92 -0.27 7.31
C ALA A 577 8.39 0.39 6.02
N LEU A 578 9.20 1.23 5.36
CA LEU A 578 8.91 1.82 4.05
C LEU A 578 8.79 0.78 2.92
N LEU A 579 9.37 -0.41 3.10
CA LEU A 579 9.22 -1.55 2.19
C LEU A 579 8.12 -2.53 2.62
N GLY A 580 7.47 -2.30 3.76
CA GLY A 580 6.49 -3.20 4.39
C GLY A 580 7.09 -4.51 4.92
N LEU A 581 8.42 -4.56 5.08
CA LEU A 581 9.15 -5.69 5.67
C LEU A 581 9.09 -5.66 7.21
N ARG A 582 8.64 -4.54 7.80
CA ARG A 582 8.52 -4.31 9.24
C ARG A 582 7.25 -3.51 9.53
N ARG A 583 6.65 -3.69 10.71
CA ARG A 583 5.49 -2.90 11.14
C ARG A 583 5.90 -1.54 11.68
N TRP A 584 5.07 -0.53 11.43
CA TRP A 584 5.27 0.84 11.93
C TRP A 584 5.15 1.01 13.46
N ASP A 585 4.57 0.03 14.18
CA ASP A 585 4.50 0.01 15.64
C ASP A 585 5.69 -0.76 16.29
N ALA A 586 6.65 -1.25 15.50
CA ALA A 586 7.85 -1.88 16.01
C ALA A 586 8.72 -0.83 16.75
N PRO A 587 9.22 -1.12 17.97
CA PRO A 587 9.93 -0.14 18.80
C PRO A 587 11.12 0.53 18.10
N GLU A 588 11.85 -0.22 17.28
CA GLU A 588 13.02 0.27 16.55
C GLU A 588 12.66 1.13 15.31
N VAL A 589 11.46 0.96 14.73
CA VAL A 589 10.95 1.89 13.70
C VAL A 589 10.61 3.22 14.34
N VAL A 590 9.92 3.18 15.47
CA VAL A 590 9.59 4.35 16.28
C VAL A 590 10.86 5.08 16.71
N GLU A 591 11.89 4.37 17.17
CA GLU A 591 13.15 4.97 17.60
C GLU A 591 13.83 5.73 16.45
N GLU A 592 13.91 5.13 15.25
CA GLU A 592 14.45 5.81 14.06
C GLU A 592 13.58 7.03 13.63
N GLN A 593 12.25 6.95 13.76
CA GLN A 593 11.36 8.10 13.53
C GLN A 593 11.58 9.22 14.55
N GLU A 594 11.71 8.90 15.84
CA GLU A 594 11.94 9.88 16.91
C GLU A 594 13.34 10.51 16.83
N ILE A 595 14.35 9.78 16.35
CA ILE A 595 15.65 10.35 16.00
C ILE A 595 15.51 11.34 14.83
N LEU A 596 14.84 10.94 13.75
CA LEU A 596 14.76 11.71 12.51
C LEU A 596 13.91 12.99 12.66
N PHE A 597 12.80 12.93 13.38
CA PHE A 597 11.92 14.08 13.63
C PHE A 597 12.24 14.81 14.95
N GLY A 598 13.09 14.25 15.81
CA GLY A 598 13.40 14.78 17.14
C GLY A 598 14.01 16.18 17.14
N GLU A 599 14.02 16.81 18.32
CA GLU A 599 14.64 18.14 18.48
C GLU A 599 16.19 18.07 18.49
N ASP A 600 16.78 16.89 18.69
CA ASP A 600 18.23 16.66 18.56
C ASP A 600 18.62 16.51 17.08
N ARG A 601 18.92 17.65 16.45
CA ARG A 601 19.30 17.71 15.04
C ARG A 601 20.70 17.19 14.75
N GLU A 602 21.57 17.10 15.76
CA GLU A 602 22.89 16.48 15.59
C GLU A 602 22.74 14.96 15.52
N ARG A 603 21.96 14.35 16.43
CA ARG A 603 21.68 12.90 16.38
C ARG A 603 20.92 12.51 15.11
N ALA A 604 20.00 13.36 14.64
CA ALA A 604 19.33 13.16 13.35
C ALA A 604 20.33 13.21 12.17
N ARG A 605 21.32 14.12 12.19
CA ARG A 605 22.36 14.23 11.16
C ARG A 605 23.29 13.02 11.15
N GLU A 606 23.70 12.55 12.33
CA GLU A 606 24.49 11.32 12.49
C GLU A 606 23.76 10.12 11.86
N PHE A 607 22.49 9.91 12.21
CA PHE A 607 21.66 8.84 11.67
C PHE A 607 21.55 8.88 10.13
N ILE A 608 21.32 10.06 9.55
CA ILE A 608 21.29 10.23 8.08
C ILE A 608 22.67 9.92 7.46
N GLY A 609 23.76 10.30 8.13
CA GLY A 609 25.12 9.98 7.70
C GLY A 609 25.42 8.48 7.70
N GLU A 610 25.21 7.82 8.85
CA GLU A 610 25.35 6.37 9.04
C GLU A 610 24.53 5.58 8.02
N TRP A 611 23.27 6.00 7.78
CA TRP A 611 22.39 5.41 6.79
C TRP A 611 22.94 5.54 5.36
N ARG A 612 23.40 6.72 4.95
CA ARG A 612 23.95 6.95 3.60
C ARG A 612 25.24 6.18 3.34
N GLU A 613 26.10 6.04 4.35
CA GLU A 613 27.27 5.16 4.25
C GLU A 613 26.87 3.70 4.09
N ASN A 614 25.89 3.22 4.87
CA ASN A 614 25.38 1.86 4.78
C ASN A 614 24.76 1.59 3.39
N ALA A 615 23.93 2.50 2.92
CA ALA A 615 23.32 2.49 1.61
C ALA A 615 24.37 2.43 0.49
N THR A 616 25.44 3.24 0.59
CA THR A 616 26.56 3.23 -0.37
C THR A 616 27.25 1.86 -0.42
N ARG A 617 27.52 1.24 0.74
CA ARG A 617 28.11 -0.11 0.81
C ARG A 617 27.17 -1.18 0.21
N ALA A 618 25.88 -1.10 0.50
CA ALA A 618 24.87 -2.01 -0.03
C ALA A 618 24.72 -1.90 -1.56
N VAL A 619 24.64 -0.67 -2.09
CA VAL A 619 24.57 -0.35 -3.53
C VAL A 619 25.75 -0.95 -4.29
N LYS A 620 26.99 -0.72 -3.84
CA LYS A 620 28.21 -1.28 -4.46
C LYS A 620 28.18 -2.81 -4.50
N LYS A 621 27.81 -3.44 -3.38
CA LYS A 621 27.73 -4.90 -3.28
C LYS A 621 26.64 -5.47 -4.20
N ALA A 622 25.47 -4.84 -4.25
CA ALA A 622 24.35 -5.27 -5.08
C ALA A 622 24.68 -5.14 -6.57
N PHE A 623 25.29 -4.04 -6.98
CA PHE A 623 25.72 -3.79 -8.35
C PHE A 623 26.72 -4.83 -8.85
N GLU A 624 27.75 -5.14 -8.07
CA GLU A 624 28.73 -6.19 -8.41
C GLU A 624 28.12 -7.58 -8.55
N ILE A 625 27.10 -7.91 -7.74
CA ILE A 625 26.35 -9.17 -7.84
C ILE A 625 25.44 -9.16 -9.08
N GLY A 626 24.75 -8.03 -9.33
CA GLY A 626 23.86 -7.84 -10.47
C GLY A 626 24.60 -7.96 -11.79
N LYS A 627 25.71 -7.23 -11.95
CA LYS A 627 26.65 -7.30 -13.08
C LYS A 627 27.11 -8.71 -13.38
N LYS A 628 27.65 -9.43 -12.39
CA LYS A 628 28.11 -10.83 -12.56
C LYS A 628 26.96 -11.78 -12.91
N THR A 629 25.76 -11.54 -12.37
CA THR A 629 24.58 -12.36 -12.65
C THR A 629 24.05 -12.12 -14.05
N GLU A 630 24.00 -10.87 -14.50
CA GLU A 630 23.61 -10.47 -15.84
C GLU A 630 24.54 -11.08 -16.89
N ILE A 631 25.87 -10.93 -16.73
CA ILE A 631 26.88 -11.48 -17.66
C ILE A 631 26.69 -12.99 -17.81
N ARG A 632 26.49 -13.70 -16.69
CA ARG A 632 26.31 -15.15 -16.67
C ARG A 632 25.01 -15.60 -17.36
N VAL A 633 23.95 -14.81 -17.29
CA VAL A 633 22.63 -15.20 -17.83
C VAL A 633 22.49 -14.83 -19.31
N PHE A 634 23.00 -13.67 -19.73
CA PHE A 634 22.86 -13.20 -21.11
C PHE A 634 24.08 -13.49 -22.01
N GLY A 635 25.23 -13.86 -21.44
CA GLY A 635 26.39 -14.31 -22.22
C GLY A 635 26.88 -13.24 -23.19
N SER A 636 26.93 -13.56 -24.50
CA SER A 636 27.28 -12.59 -25.57
C SER A 636 26.37 -11.37 -25.59
N ASP A 637 25.11 -11.52 -25.15
CA ASP A 637 24.07 -10.51 -25.28
C ASP A 637 23.99 -9.62 -24.01
N SER A 638 24.91 -9.83 -23.07
CA SER A 638 25.11 -9.01 -21.87
C SER A 638 25.41 -7.55 -22.24
N TYR A 639 24.81 -6.61 -21.50
CA TYR A 639 25.13 -5.19 -21.59
C TYR A 639 26.64 -4.94 -21.41
N TRP A 640 27.27 -5.65 -20.47
CA TRP A 640 28.70 -5.47 -20.15
C TRP A 640 29.66 -5.99 -21.21
N ASN A 641 29.19 -6.88 -22.10
CA ASN A 641 29.97 -7.40 -23.23
C ASN A 641 29.73 -6.59 -24.52
N ASN A 642 28.75 -5.68 -24.54
CA ASN A 642 28.37 -4.84 -25.68
C ASN A 642 28.51 -3.32 -25.40
N LYS A 643 29.15 -2.96 -24.27
CA LYS A 643 29.49 -1.59 -23.86
C LYS A 643 30.90 -1.21 -24.31
#